data_AF-A0A9W8QE44-F1
#
_entry.id   AF-A0A9W8QE44-F1
#
_cell.length_a   1.000
_cell.length_b   1.000
_cell.length_c   1.000
_cell.angle_alpha   90.00
_cell.angle_beta   90.00
_cell.angle_gamma   90.00
#
_symmetry.space_group_name_H-M   'P 1'
#
loop_
_entity.id
_entity.type
_entity.pdbx_description
1 polymer ?
#
loop_
_entity_poly.entity_id
_entity_poly.type
_entity_poly.pdbx_seq_one_letter_code
_entity_poly.pdbx_strand_id
1 'polypeptide(L)'
;MRFGKTLRESINGPWKDKYIDYNKLKTLLREDKFDDDNEIWTEEDENRFCEEIFNVELDKVAKFQEEQVSLLKDRADAAFAKLKKLAPPAPADDSAHPVVNDTTKASFEELETELDSIMDQVKELKKYSSINYTGFLKIVKKHDRKRGDRYKVRPMMQHSLAQRPFNSEQGYSALLNKLSIMYYAIRQQLEDDPALPIDLETQGETLNGERYTAHKFWIHPDNLLEVRTLILRHLPALVYSQQTSKEFDGSESPTVTSLYFDNKSFELYNKKVDRSSKGAESLRLRWYGQLSSKPDIFVEQKVADGTGESHESKFTIKDKYVTPFLAGEYSMEKTTAKMERQGQSAETVAEYKKLVDNIQSFQQKQKLAPVIRANYLRTAFQKPADDRIRISIDTDLAFIREDTLDAERPCRNPSDWHRTDIDDSNMTYPFRNINQSEVSKFPFAVLEIKLREHANRKRPVWVEDLLSSHLIHPVPRFSKFVHGVASLFEDHVNALPFWLSDLETDIRKDPQLAFEAEEQRRAQRADDAMAVGSLIGTLPSSYKAAKSSSVGKSYLADRMAAESRDQQAKSLTHRSSVVPAQPEEEGEGSGSSSTHQNGQSKGGYGTLSSVLPALSLSKYAKAKRAQRFQQLPEGVVEPTEWIKNAGELKVEPKVWLANERTFLKWQHICILQGALALALYTAAGENTTAAVFGVVYTGIAVFAGAWGYAMLRVRRSMIIERSGKDFDNMVGPIIISVALIVALLANFIIQYRKAFDKMRNHHPDAGVPEYHMIYDELR
;
A
#
# COMPACT_ATOMS: atom_id res chain seq x y z
N MET A 1 25.95 -6.89 -18.50
CA MET A 1 25.32 -6.52 -19.80
C MET A 1 25.16 -5.00 -19.88
N ARG A 2 25.20 -4.36 -21.07
CA ARG A 2 25.00 -2.91 -21.19
C ARG A 2 23.50 -2.58 -21.16
N PHE A 3 22.99 -2.08 -20.03
CA PHE A 3 21.58 -1.71 -19.85
C PHE A 3 21.02 -0.82 -20.98
N GLY A 4 21.81 0.14 -21.50
CA GLY A 4 21.37 1.00 -22.60
C GLY A 4 21.06 0.28 -23.92
N LYS A 5 21.57 -0.94 -24.14
CA LYS A 5 21.14 -1.79 -25.26
C LYS A 5 19.77 -2.42 -24.96
N THR A 6 19.62 -2.99 -23.78
CA THR A 6 18.36 -3.59 -23.30
C THR A 6 17.21 -2.58 -23.30
N LEU A 7 17.46 -1.34 -22.84
CA LEU A 7 16.47 -0.28 -22.87
C LEU A 7 15.97 -0.05 -24.30
N ARG A 8 16.89 0.14 -25.26
CA ARG A 8 16.53 0.36 -26.68
C ARG A 8 15.73 -0.77 -27.31
N GLU A 9 16.04 -2.02 -26.98
CA GLU A 9 15.32 -3.21 -27.46
C GLU A 9 13.94 -3.37 -26.80
N SER A 10 13.76 -2.83 -25.60
CA SER A 10 12.52 -2.94 -24.83
C SER A 10 11.51 -1.82 -25.05
N ILE A 11 11.91 -0.73 -25.72
CA ILE A 11 11.08 0.45 -25.96
C ILE A 11 9.89 0.08 -26.84
N ASN A 12 8.69 0.42 -26.38
CA ASN A 12 7.50 0.39 -27.21
C ASN A 12 7.52 1.60 -28.17
N GLY A 13 7.31 1.35 -29.46
CA GLY A 13 7.39 2.37 -30.52
C GLY A 13 6.54 3.62 -30.25
N PRO A 14 5.23 3.49 -29.93
CA PRO A 14 4.34 4.62 -29.66
C PRO A 14 4.72 5.42 -28.40
N TRP A 15 5.45 4.83 -27.45
CA TRP A 15 5.77 5.46 -26.17
C TRP A 15 7.22 5.89 -26.05
N LYS A 16 7.99 5.85 -27.15
CA LYS A 16 9.43 6.11 -27.17
C LYS A 16 9.85 7.37 -26.41
N ASP A 17 9.14 8.48 -26.63
CA ASP A 17 9.47 9.79 -26.02
C ASP A 17 9.11 9.87 -24.53
N LYS A 18 8.34 8.91 -24.02
CA LYS A 18 7.92 8.82 -22.63
C LYS A 18 8.87 7.99 -21.78
N TYR A 19 9.83 7.27 -22.37
CA TYR A 19 10.86 6.56 -21.61
C TYR A 19 11.90 7.51 -21.02
N ILE A 20 12.64 7.02 -20.01
CA ILE A 20 13.82 7.69 -19.47
C ILE A 20 14.86 7.92 -20.58
N ASP A 21 15.34 9.16 -20.72
CA ASP A 21 16.43 9.50 -21.62
C ASP A 21 17.77 9.14 -20.99
N TYR A 22 18.04 7.84 -20.98
CA TYR A 22 19.23 7.26 -20.39
C TYR A 22 20.52 7.76 -21.06
N ASN A 23 20.47 8.14 -22.35
CA ASN A 23 21.64 8.66 -23.05
C ASN A 23 21.94 10.09 -22.62
N LYS A 24 20.93 10.97 -22.54
CA LYS A 24 21.10 12.33 -22.02
C LYS A 24 21.69 12.31 -20.61
N LEU A 25 21.19 11.44 -19.73
CA LEU A 25 21.73 11.30 -18.37
C LEU A 25 23.18 10.78 -18.36
N LYS A 26 23.55 9.87 -19.26
CA LYS A 26 24.95 9.44 -19.44
C LYS A 26 25.86 10.57 -19.92
N THR A 27 25.38 11.39 -20.84
CA THR A 27 26.10 12.57 -21.33
C THR A 27 26.28 13.60 -20.21
N LEU A 28 25.28 13.81 -19.36
CA LEU A 28 25.40 14.66 -18.17
C LEU A 28 26.43 14.12 -17.16
N LEU A 29 26.53 12.80 -17.02
CA LEU A 29 27.61 12.14 -16.24
C LEU A 29 28.97 12.16 -16.95
N ARG A 30 29.07 12.78 -18.13
CA ARG A 30 30.27 12.85 -18.99
C ARG A 30 30.82 11.48 -19.35
N GLU A 31 29.95 10.48 -19.53
CA GLU A 31 30.39 9.11 -19.88
C GLU A 31 30.84 8.98 -21.35
N ASP A 32 30.47 9.94 -22.19
CA ASP A 32 30.77 9.91 -23.63
C ASP A 32 32.14 10.54 -23.98
N LYS A 33 32.81 11.16 -23.00
CA LYS A 33 34.12 11.82 -23.18
C LYS A 33 35.18 11.13 -22.33
N PHE A 34 36.15 10.49 -22.97
CA PHE A 34 37.22 9.74 -22.31
C PHE A 34 38.24 10.65 -21.59
N ASP A 35 38.36 11.91 -22.03
CA ASP A 35 39.34 12.88 -21.52
C ASP A 35 38.87 13.65 -20.26
N ASP A 36 37.57 13.58 -19.91
CA ASP A 36 36.96 14.33 -18.79
C ASP A 36 37.01 13.58 -17.44
N ASP A 37 37.60 12.38 -17.36
CA ASP A 37 37.77 11.68 -16.07
C ASP A 37 38.75 12.43 -15.12
N ASN A 38 39.55 13.38 -15.65
CA ASN A 38 40.43 14.28 -14.89
C ASN A 38 39.77 15.60 -14.46
N GLU A 39 38.56 15.93 -14.95
CA GLU A 39 37.85 17.14 -14.54
C GLU A 39 37.13 16.94 -13.21
N ILE A 40 37.23 17.95 -12.33
CA ILE A 40 36.62 17.93 -11.00
C ILE A 40 35.10 18.04 -11.16
N TRP A 41 34.37 17.09 -10.57
CA TRP A 41 32.91 17.14 -10.48
C TRP A 41 32.46 18.30 -9.59
N THR A 42 31.73 19.26 -10.16
CA THR A 42 31.31 20.48 -9.45
C THR A 42 29.92 20.34 -8.84
N GLU A 43 29.58 21.25 -7.92
CA GLU A 43 28.22 21.32 -7.35
C GLU A 43 27.17 21.72 -8.41
N GLU A 44 27.57 22.48 -9.43
CA GLU A 44 26.69 22.83 -10.56
C GLU A 44 26.37 21.60 -11.42
N ASP A 45 27.35 20.73 -11.66
CA ASP A 45 27.15 19.46 -12.37
C ASP A 45 26.21 18.53 -11.58
N GLU A 46 26.40 18.44 -10.26
CA GLU A 46 25.54 17.66 -9.36
C GLU A 46 24.09 18.17 -9.40
N ASN A 47 23.90 19.49 -9.27
CA ASN A 47 22.58 20.11 -9.32
C ASN A 47 21.91 19.88 -10.67
N ARG A 48 22.64 20.05 -11.78
CA ARG A 48 22.11 19.81 -13.13
C ARG A 48 21.69 18.35 -13.33
N PHE A 49 22.48 17.39 -12.84
CA PHE A 49 22.13 15.97 -12.91
C PHE A 49 20.90 15.66 -12.04
N CYS A 50 20.86 16.17 -10.81
CA CYS A 50 19.74 15.99 -9.88
C CYS A 50 18.45 16.62 -10.41
N GLU A 51 18.49 17.85 -10.93
CA GLU A 51 17.33 18.50 -11.53
C GLU A 51 16.78 17.70 -12.71
N GLU A 52 17.65 17.25 -13.62
CA GLU A 52 17.23 16.47 -14.77
C GLU A 52 16.59 15.13 -14.34
N ILE A 53 17.22 14.38 -13.43
CA ILE A 53 16.73 13.06 -13.08
C ILE A 53 15.45 13.10 -12.23
N PHE A 54 15.36 14.00 -11.25
CA PHE A 54 14.25 14.07 -10.29
C PHE A 54 13.08 14.88 -10.80
N ASN A 55 13.33 16.04 -11.42
CA ASN A 55 12.27 16.98 -11.75
C ASN A 55 11.79 16.83 -13.21
N VAL A 56 12.64 16.35 -14.12
CA VAL A 56 12.28 16.18 -15.54
C VAL A 56 11.95 14.73 -15.84
N GLU A 57 12.93 13.82 -15.69
CA GLU A 57 12.79 12.45 -16.17
C GLU A 57 11.83 11.62 -15.30
N LEU A 58 11.96 11.68 -13.97
CA LEU A 58 11.06 10.96 -13.06
C LEU A 58 9.62 11.46 -13.16
N ASP A 59 9.42 12.77 -13.24
CA ASP A 59 8.09 13.38 -13.37
C ASP A 59 7.42 13.00 -14.70
N LYS A 60 8.18 13.03 -15.80
CA LYS A 60 7.73 12.59 -17.13
C LYS A 60 7.24 11.15 -17.12
N VAL A 61 8.03 10.23 -16.55
CA VAL A 61 7.69 8.80 -16.51
C VAL A 61 6.48 8.55 -15.60
N ALA A 62 6.46 9.15 -14.41
CA ALA A 62 5.39 8.97 -13.44
C ALA A 62 4.04 9.51 -13.98
N LYS A 63 4.02 10.72 -14.54
CA LYS A 63 2.81 11.33 -15.11
C LYS A 63 2.23 10.51 -16.25
N PHE A 64 3.07 10.07 -17.18
CA PHE A 64 2.62 9.24 -18.29
C PHE A 64 2.00 7.93 -17.80
N GLN A 65 2.60 7.28 -16.81
CA GLN A 65 2.06 6.04 -16.25
C GLN A 65 0.70 6.28 -15.57
N GLU A 66 0.55 7.36 -14.81
CA GLU A 66 -0.70 7.73 -14.14
C GLU A 66 -1.83 8.02 -15.16
N GLU A 67 -1.53 8.81 -16.20
CA GLU A 67 -2.45 9.11 -17.30
C GLU A 67 -2.92 7.83 -18.02
N GLN A 68 -2.00 6.92 -18.33
CA GLN A 68 -2.36 5.66 -19.00
C GLN A 68 -3.19 4.74 -18.11
N VAL A 69 -2.90 4.66 -16.80
CA VAL A 69 -3.73 3.88 -15.87
C VAL A 69 -5.13 4.46 -15.77
N SER A 70 -5.29 5.78 -15.70
CA SER A 70 -6.61 6.42 -15.69
C SER A 70 -7.39 6.08 -16.96
N LEU A 71 -6.76 6.21 -18.13
CA LEU A 71 -7.39 5.91 -19.41
C LEU A 71 -7.85 4.44 -19.51
N LEU A 72 -7.03 3.50 -19.03
CA LEU A 72 -7.39 2.07 -19.01
C LEU A 72 -8.55 1.78 -18.05
N LYS A 73 -8.62 2.47 -16.91
CA LYS A 73 -9.76 2.38 -15.98
C LYS A 73 -11.03 2.90 -16.63
N ASP A 74 -10.98 4.07 -17.27
CA ASP A 74 -12.13 4.66 -17.94
C ASP A 74 -12.65 3.76 -19.08
N ARG A 75 -11.73 3.14 -19.85
CA ARG A 75 -12.09 2.14 -20.88
C ARG A 75 -12.76 0.90 -20.28
N ALA A 76 -12.20 0.36 -19.19
CA ALA A 76 -12.79 -0.79 -18.51
C ALA A 76 -14.17 -0.45 -17.89
N ASP A 77 -14.36 0.75 -17.38
CA ASP A 77 -15.64 1.24 -16.87
C ASP A 77 -16.68 1.37 -17.99
N ALA A 78 -16.27 1.88 -19.15
CA ALA A 78 -17.12 1.95 -20.34
C ALA A 78 -17.50 0.56 -20.87
N ALA A 79 -16.55 -0.38 -20.92
CA ALA A 79 -16.81 -1.77 -21.29
C ALA A 79 -17.79 -2.44 -20.32
N PHE A 80 -17.60 -2.23 -19.01
CA PHE A 80 -18.51 -2.72 -17.98
C PHE A 80 -19.94 -2.15 -18.12
N ALA A 81 -20.05 -0.85 -18.43
CA ALA A 81 -21.34 -0.22 -18.67
C ALA A 81 -22.05 -0.76 -19.92
N LYS A 82 -21.30 -1.10 -20.98
CA LYS A 82 -21.84 -1.79 -22.17
C LYS A 82 -22.32 -3.20 -21.82
N LEU A 83 -21.51 -3.97 -21.10
CA LEU A 83 -21.86 -5.31 -20.63
C LEU A 83 -23.16 -5.31 -19.84
N LYS A 84 -23.33 -4.36 -18.91
CA LYS A 84 -24.56 -4.19 -18.13
C LYS A 84 -25.81 -3.92 -18.97
N LYS A 85 -25.67 -3.26 -20.14
CA LYS A 85 -26.80 -2.99 -21.05
C LYS A 85 -27.18 -4.21 -21.90
N LEU A 86 -26.21 -5.09 -22.17
CA LEU A 86 -26.42 -6.32 -22.94
C LEU A 86 -26.95 -7.47 -22.06
N ALA A 87 -26.86 -7.32 -20.74
CA ALA A 87 -27.43 -8.25 -19.77
C ALA A 87 -28.95 -8.35 -19.95
N PRO A 88 -29.52 -9.55 -20.15
CA PRO A 88 -30.97 -9.71 -20.14
C PRO A 88 -31.52 -9.37 -18.73
N PRO A 89 -32.73 -8.79 -18.63
CA PRO A 89 -33.40 -8.63 -17.34
C PRO A 89 -33.61 -10.01 -16.70
N ALA A 90 -33.44 -10.10 -15.38
CA ALA A 90 -33.58 -11.35 -14.63
C ALA A 90 -34.88 -12.09 -15.01
N PRO A 91 -34.82 -13.37 -15.41
CA PRO A 91 -36.02 -14.13 -15.73
C PRO A 91 -36.88 -14.25 -14.48
N ALA A 92 -38.19 -14.02 -14.63
CA ALA A 92 -39.17 -14.22 -13.57
C ALA A 92 -39.51 -15.71 -13.33
N ASP A 93 -39.04 -16.60 -14.23
CA ASP A 93 -39.28 -18.04 -14.22
C ASP A 93 -37.98 -18.82 -14.44
N ASP A 94 -37.70 -19.80 -13.57
CA ASP A 94 -36.51 -20.68 -13.56
C ASP A 94 -36.45 -21.67 -14.75
N SER A 95 -37.26 -21.51 -15.80
CA SER A 95 -37.40 -22.51 -16.88
C SER A 95 -37.14 -21.99 -18.30
N ALA A 96 -36.71 -20.75 -18.49
CA ALA A 96 -36.37 -20.21 -19.80
C ALA A 96 -34.91 -19.73 -19.86
N HIS A 97 -34.02 -20.51 -20.49
CA HIS A 97 -32.73 -19.99 -20.93
C HIS A 97 -32.99 -18.90 -21.99
N PRO A 98 -32.54 -17.65 -21.79
CA PRO A 98 -32.66 -16.63 -22.81
C PRO A 98 -31.87 -17.09 -24.03
N VAL A 99 -32.54 -17.28 -25.16
CA VAL A 99 -31.88 -17.57 -26.44
C VAL A 99 -31.05 -16.33 -26.78
N VAL A 100 -29.73 -16.44 -26.64
CA VAL A 100 -28.78 -15.40 -27.04
C VAL A 100 -28.86 -15.29 -28.57
N ASN A 101 -29.44 -14.19 -29.06
CA ASN A 101 -29.50 -13.89 -30.49
C ASN A 101 -28.08 -13.75 -31.07
N ASP A 102 -27.87 -14.08 -32.36
CA ASP A 102 -26.57 -13.95 -33.02
C ASP A 102 -25.99 -12.52 -32.91
N THR A 103 -26.84 -11.50 -32.87
CA THR A 103 -26.44 -10.09 -32.66
C THR A 103 -25.87 -9.81 -31.26
N THR A 104 -26.40 -10.47 -30.23
CA THR A 104 -25.88 -10.37 -28.87
C THR A 104 -24.56 -11.12 -28.71
N LYS A 105 -24.38 -12.27 -29.39
CA LYS A 105 -23.09 -12.98 -29.42
C LYS A 105 -21.99 -12.14 -30.06
N ALA A 106 -22.25 -11.53 -31.21
CA ALA A 106 -21.30 -10.62 -31.85
C ALA A 106 -20.90 -9.45 -30.93
N SER A 107 -21.86 -8.90 -30.17
CA SER A 107 -21.57 -7.83 -29.21
C SER A 107 -20.70 -8.29 -28.02
N PHE A 108 -20.82 -9.56 -27.61
CA PHE A 108 -19.95 -10.15 -26.57
C PHE A 108 -18.53 -10.42 -27.09
N GLU A 109 -18.38 -10.89 -28.35
CA GLU A 109 -17.08 -11.04 -29.01
C GLU A 109 -16.38 -9.67 -29.20
N GLU A 110 -17.11 -8.63 -29.59
CA GLU A 110 -16.59 -7.25 -29.65
C GLU A 110 -16.12 -6.76 -28.27
N LEU A 111 -16.85 -7.09 -27.20
CA LEU A 111 -16.41 -6.77 -25.84
C LEU A 111 -15.17 -7.58 -25.44
N GLU A 112 -15.10 -8.87 -25.77
CA GLU A 112 -13.93 -9.71 -25.49
C GLU A 112 -12.66 -9.14 -26.16
N THR A 113 -12.76 -8.77 -27.44
CA THR A 113 -11.63 -8.14 -28.16
C THR A 113 -11.21 -6.80 -27.56
N GLU A 114 -12.15 -5.99 -27.06
CA GLU A 114 -11.83 -4.75 -26.33
C GLU A 114 -11.15 -5.05 -24.98
N LEU A 115 -11.61 -6.07 -24.24
CA LEU A 115 -10.96 -6.50 -23.00
C LEU A 115 -9.54 -7.01 -23.26
N ASP A 116 -9.33 -7.77 -24.34
CA ASP A 116 -8.01 -8.26 -24.76
C ASP A 116 -7.08 -7.09 -25.09
N SER A 117 -7.58 -6.08 -25.81
CA SER A 117 -6.86 -4.84 -26.09
C SER A 117 -6.44 -4.12 -24.80
N ILE A 118 -7.35 -3.98 -23.83
CA ILE A 118 -7.04 -3.39 -22.52
C ILE A 118 -5.98 -4.23 -21.79
N MET A 119 -6.12 -5.55 -21.79
CA MET A 119 -5.18 -6.45 -21.12
C MET A 119 -3.78 -6.38 -21.72
N ASP A 120 -3.65 -6.32 -23.05
CA ASP A 120 -2.37 -6.17 -23.72
C ASP A 120 -1.72 -4.81 -23.43
N GLN A 121 -2.49 -3.73 -23.42
CA GLN A 121 -1.98 -2.42 -22.99
C GLN A 121 -1.52 -2.41 -21.53
N VAL A 122 -2.22 -3.10 -20.62
CA VAL A 122 -1.78 -3.28 -19.24
C VAL A 122 -0.44 -4.02 -19.17
N LYS A 123 -0.25 -5.09 -19.96
CA LYS A 123 1.03 -5.83 -20.04
C LYS A 123 2.16 -4.92 -20.54
N GLU A 124 1.92 -4.13 -21.58
CA GLU A 124 2.89 -3.19 -22.13
C GLU A 124 3.24 -2.10 -21.11
N LEU A 125 2.25 -1.51 -20.44
CA LEU A 125 2.44 -0.44 -19.44
C LEU A 125 3.24 -0.94 -18.24
N LYS A 126 3.04 -2.21 -17.86
CA LYS A 126 3.82 -2.89 -16.83
C LYS A 126 5.28 -3.11 -17.24
N LYS A 127 5.52 -3.48 -18.51
CA LYS A 127 6.89 -3.58 -19.06
C LYS A 127 7.57 -2.21 -19.09
N TYR A 128 6.84 -1.16 -19.51
CA TYR A 128 7.29 0.23 -19.46
C TYR A 128 7.69 0.64 -18.03
N SER A 129 6.86 0.36 -17.03
CA SER A 129 7.13 0.74 -15.64
C SER A 129 8.38 0.03 -15.09
N SER A 130 8.52 -1.28 -15.35
CA SER A 130 9.65 -2.09 -14.86
C SER A 130 11.00 -1.64 -15.43
N ILE A 131 11.07 -1.40 -16.75
CA ILE A 131 12.34 -1.01 -17.38
C ILE A 131 12.75 0.42 -17.01
N ASN A 132 11.79 1.36 -16.90
CA ASN A 132 12.11 2.73 -16.46
C ASN A 132 12.55 2.75 -15.00
N TYR A 133 11.88 2.01 -14.12
CA TYR A 133 12.29 1.84 -12.72
C TYR A 133 13.73 1.33 -12.62
N THR A 134 14.06 0.30 -13.41
CA THR A 134 15.44 -0.20 -13.48
C THR A 134 16.40 0.84 -14.04
N GLY A 135 15.97 1.63 -15.02
CA GLY A 135 16.76 2.73 -15.59
C GLY A 135 17.18 3.77 -14.55
N PHE A 136 16.26 4.20 -13.68
CA PHE A 136 16.56 5.13 -12.59
C PHE A 136 17.56 4.55 -11.59
N LEU A 137 17.38 3.29 -11.16
CA LEU A 137 18.34 2.66 -10.25
C LEU A 137 19.73 2.50 -10.89
N LYS A 138 19.79 2.12 -12.17
CA LYS A 138 21.05 1.92 -12.90
C LYS A 138 21.82 3.22 -13.11
N ILE A 139 21.14 4.30 -13.48
CA ILE A 139 21.81 5.59 -13.72
C ILE A 139 22.30 6.21 -12.41
N VAL A 140 21.52 6.10 -11.33
CA VAL A 140 21.92 6.59 -10.01
C VAL A 140 23.06 5.76 -9.43
N LYS A 141 23.03 4.44 -9.60
CA LYS A 141 24.18 3.60 -9.23
C LYS A 141 25.45 3.98 -9.98
N LYS A 142 25.32 4.28 -11.28
CA LYS A 142 26.45 4.74 -12.11
C LYS A 142 26.99 6.09 -11.61
N HIS A 143 26.10 7.02 -11.28
CA HIS A 143 26.45 8.29 -10.63
C HIS A 143 27.24 8.03 -9.34
N ASP A 144 26.67 7.30 -8.39
CA ASP A 144 27.28 7.08 -7.07
C ASP A 144 28.64 6.36 -7.16
N ARG A 145 28.85 5.52 -8.18
CA ARG A 145 30.13 4.85 -8.42
C ARG A 145 31.21 5.78 -8.99
N LYS A 146 30.85 6.74 -9.85
CA LYS A 146 31.81 7.64 -10.51
C LYS A 146 32.01 8.95 -9.75
N ARG A 147 30.95 9.49 -9.16
CA ARG A 147 30.87 10.86 -8.63
C ARG A 147 30.35 10.93 -7.19
N GLY A 148 30.01 9.79 -6.58
CA GLY A 148 29.38 9.70 -5.27
C GLY A 148 30.29 9.86 -4.04
N ASP A 149 31.50 10.40 -4.20
CA ASP A 149 32.44 10.58 -3.09
C ASP A 149 31.96 11.66 -2.10
N ARG A 150 31.27 12.69 -2.61
CA ARG A 150 30.70 13.77 -1.79
C ARG A 150 29.25 13.52 -1.42
N TYR A 151 28.44 13.10 -2.40
CA TYR A 151 27.00 12.95 -2.24
C TYR A 151 26.50 11.70 -2.97
N LYS A 152 25.73 10.87 -2.26
CA LYS A 152 25.08 9.69 -2.85
C LYS A 152 23.64 10.01 -3.17
N VAL A 153 23.27 9.85 -4.44
CA VAL A 153 21.92 10.17 -4.95
C VAL A 153 20.97 8.98 -4.73
N ARG A 154 21.49 7.76 -4.52
CA ARG A 154 20.66 6.55 -4.34
C ARG A 154 19.59 6.68 -3.26
N PRO A 155 19.88 7.12 -2.03
CA PRO A 155 18.84 7.24 -0.99
C PRO A 155 17.72 8.22 -1.38
N MET A 156 18.05 9.34 -2.04
CA MET A 156 17.05 10.28 -2.53
C MET A 156 16.19 9.66 -3.64
N MET A 157 16.80 8.94 -4.58
CA MET A 157 16.08 8.24 -5.64
C MET A 157 15.10 7.22 -5.09
N GLN A 158 15.53 6.41 -4.13
CA GLN A 158 14.66 5.45 -3.45
C GLN A 158 13.48 6.15 -2.77
N HIS A 159 13.74 7.23 -2.03
CA HIS A 159 12.66 8.00 -1.41
C HIS A 159 11.67 8.57 -2.44
N SER A 160 12.16 9.14 -3.54
CA SER A 160 11.32 9.69 -4.61
C SER A 160 10.50 8.62 -5.34
N LEU A 161 11.08 7.44 -5.58
CA LEU A 161 10.39 6.28 -6.17
C LEU A 161 9.33 5.72 -5.22
N ALA A 162 9.57 5.70 -3.91
CA ALA A 162 8.60 5.28 -2.91
C ALA A 162 7.41 6.25 -2.81
N GLN A 163 7.65 7.56 -2.94
CA GLN A 163 6.57 8.56 -2.98
C GLN A 163 5.73 8.49 -4.26
N ARG A 164 6.33 8.03 -5.37
CA ARG A 164 5.68 7.93 -6.69
C ARG A 164 5.82 6.51 -7.27
N PRO A 165 5.10 5.52 -6.72
CA PRO A 165 5.33 4.12 -7.03
C PRO A 165 4.67 3.68 -8.34
N PHE A 166 5.15 4.19 -9.47
CA PHE A 166 4.65 3.84 -10.81
C PHE A 166 4.90 2.36 -11.20
N ASN A 167 5.79 1.66 -10.48
CA ASN A 167 6.11 0.24 -10.69
C ASN A 167 5.34 -0.71 -9.75
N SER A 168 4.44 -0.19 -8.90
CA SER A 168 3.67 -1.03 -7.96
C SER A 168 2.53 -1.78 -8.65
N GLU A 169 2.32 -3.05 -8.30
CA GLU A 169 1.20 -3.85 -8.83
C GLU A 169 -0.15 -3.46 -8.21
N GLN A 170 -0.13 -2.87 -7.00
CA GLN A 170 -1.35 -2.52 -6.27
C GLN A 170 -2.26 -1.59 -7.08
N GLY A 171 -1.68 -0.67 -7.86
CA GLY A 171 -2.42 0.24 -8.73
C GLY A 171 -3.23 -0.45 -9.84
N TYR A 172 -2.83 -1.66 -10.25
CA TYR A 172 -3.50 -2.44 -11.30
C TYR A 172 -4.48 -3.47 -10.75
N SER A 173 -4.34 -3.88 -9.49
CA SER A 173 -5.15 -4.96 -8.88
C SER A 173 -6.67 -4.75 -9.03
N ALA A 174 -7.17 -3.53 -8.82
CA ALA A 174 -8.59 -3.21 -8.99
C ALA A 174 -9.05 -3.35 -10.45
N LEU A 175 -8.22 -2.88 -11.40
CA LEU A 175 -8.49 -3.00 -12.83
C LEU A 175 -8.48 -4.48 -13.26
N LEU A 176 -7.48 -5.26 -12.84
CA LEU A 176 -7.36 -6.67 -13.17
C LEU A 176 -8.53 -7.49 -12.62
N ASN A 177 -8.96 -7.22 -11.38
CA ASN A 177 -10.14 -7.86 -10.80
C ASN A 177 -11.42 -7.51 -11.58
N LYS A 178 -11.56 -6.26 -12.02
CA LYS A 178 -12.70 -5.86 -12.84
C LYS A 178 -12.69 -6.55 -14.21
N LEU A 179 -11.52 -6.62 -14.85
CA LEU A 179 -11.34 -7.33 -16.12
C LEU A 179 -11.67 -8.82 -15.96
N SER A 180 -11.17 -9.49 -14.91
CA SER A 180 -11.42 -10.92 -14.69
C SER A 180 -12.90 -11.24 -14.51
N ILE A 181 -13.62 -10.38 -13.78
CA ILE A 181 -15.07 -10.47 -13.63
C ILE A 181 -15.80 -10.32 -14.98
N MET A 182 -15.38 -9.35 -15.81
CA MET A 182 -16.00 -9.16 -17.12
C MET A 182 -15.73 -10.32 -18.07
N TYR A 183 -14.50 -10.86 -18.12
CA TYR A 183 -14.19 -12.06 -18.88
C TYR A 183 -15.03 -13.26 -18.43
N TYR A 184 -15.18 -13.45 -17.12
CA TYR A 184 -16.01 -14.52 -16.58
C TYR A 184 -17.47 -14.39 -17.05
N ALA A 185 -18.04 -13.19 -16.94
CA ALA A 185 -19.41 -12.94 -17.39
C ALA A 185 -19.59 -13.14 -18.89
N ILE A 186 -18.64 -12.70 -19.72
CA ILE A 186 -18.69 -12.86 -21.18
C ILE A 186 -18.57 -14.34 -21.57
N ARG A 187 -17.60 -15.06 -21.01
CA ARG A 187 -17.39 -16.48 -21.31
C ARG A 187 -18.58 -17.33 -20.93
N GLN A 188 -19.22 -17.08 -19.80
CA GLN A 188 -20.42 -17.80 -19.39
C GLN A 188 -21.61 -17.60 -20.35
N GLN A 189 -21.63 -16.52 -21.13
CA GLN A 189 -22.66 -16.26 -22.15
C GLN A 189 -22.28 -16.83 -23.53
N LEU A 190 -20.98 -17.05 -23.79
CA LEU A 190 -20.46 -17.56 -25.06
C LEU A 190 -20.23 -19.09 -25.05
N GLU A 191 -19.86 -19.67 -23.90
CA GLU A 191 -19.48 -21.08 -23.72
C GLU A 191 -20.33 -21.74 -22.61
N ASP A 192 -20.85 -22.95 -22.85
CA ASP A 192 -21.61 -23.77 -21.88
C ASP A 192 -20.72 -24.44 -20.81
N ASP A 193 -19.40 -24.17 -20.79
CA ASP A 193 -18.45 -24.80 -19.87
C ASP A 193 -17.90 -23.76 -18.86
N PRO A 194 -18.19 -23.87 -17.56
CA PRO A 194 -17.73 -22.93 -16.54
C PRO A 194 -16.25 -23.19 -16.21
N ALA A 195 -15.34 -22.82 -17.11
CA ALA A 195 -13.93 -22.73 -16.75
C ALA A 195 -13.75 -21.59 -15.73
N LEU A 196 -13.38 -21.95 -14.49
CA LEU A 196 -13.06 -21.01 -13.42
C LEU A 196 -12.07 -19.95 -13.93
N PRO A 197 -12.24 -18.66 -13.56
CA PRO A 197 -11.31 -17.62 -13.98
C PRO A 197 -9.89 -17.98 -13.54
N ILE A 198 -8.95 -17.86 -14.47
CA ILE A 198 -7.52 -18.01 -14.21
C ILE A 198 -7.12 -16.91 -13.23
N ASP A 199 -6.95 -17.26 -11.96
CA ASP A 199 -6.38 -16.36 -10.97
C ASP A 199 -4.88 -16.16 -11.29
N LEU A 200 -4.60 -15.12 -12.08
CA LEU A 200 -3.26 -14.74 -12.50
C LEU A 200 -2.36 -14.33 -11.32
N GLU A 201 -2.92 -14.02 -10.14
CA GLU A 201 -2.13 -13.54 -9.01
C GLU A 201 -1.62 -14.67 -8.10
N THR A 202 -2.34 -15.80 -8.05
CA THR A 202 -1.98 -16.94 -7.21
C THR A 202 -1.15 -17.97 -7.97
N GLN A 203 -0.14 -18.53 -7.31
CA GLN A 203 0.63 -19.64 -7.85
C GLN A 203 0.01 -20.94 -7.36
N GLY A 204 -0.58 -21.69 -8.29
CA GLY A 204 -0.90 -23.09 -8.09
C GLY A 204 0.39 -23.91 -7.98
N GLU A 205 0.51 -24.75 -6.97
CA GLU A 205 1.58 -25.73 -6.80
C GLU A 205 0.94 -27.11 -6.75
N THR A 206 1.46 -28.04 -7.55
CA THR A 206 1.06 -29.44 -7.46
C THR A 206 2.06 -30.18 -6.58
N LEU A 207 1.56 -30.82 -5.53
CA LEU A 207 2.37 -31.59 -4.60
C LEU A 207 1.75 -32.97 -4.48
N ASN A 208 2.49 -34.01 -4.90
CA ASN A 208 2.03 -35.40 -4.92
C ASN A 208 0.71 -35.62 -5.69
N GLY A 209 0.47 -34.85 -6.76
CA GLY A 209 -0.76 -34.93 -7.57
C GLY A 209 -1.95 -34.14 -7.04
N GLU A 210 -1.85 -33.52 -5.85
CA GLU A 210 -2.87 -32.60 -5.32
C GLU A 210 -2.53 -31.13 -5.63
N ARG A 211 -3.55 -30.31 -5.90
CA ARG A 211 -3.40 -28.87 -6.18
C ARG A 211 -3.45 -28.04 -4.89
N TYR A 212 -2.46 -27.18 -4.72
CA TYR A 212 -2.34 -26.22 -3.63
C TYR A 212 -2.23 -24.80 -4.19
N THR A 213 -2.83 -23.83 -3.53
CA THR A 213 -2.57 -22.40 -3.77
C THR A 213 -1.60 -21.88 -2.73
N ALA A 214 -0.51 -21.27 -3.17
CA ALA A 214 0.51 -20.70 -2.29
C ALA A 214 0.40 -19.16 -2.27
N HIS A 215 0.05 -18.62 -1.11
CA HIS A 215 0.02 -17.18 -0.86
C HIS A 215 1.24 -16.76 -0.04
N LYS A 216 1.90 -15.68 -0.46
CA LYS A 216 3.14 -15.17 0.17
C LYS A 216 2.96 -13.75 0.65
N PHE A 217 3.45 -13.48 1.85
CA PHE A 217 3.32 -12.20 2.52
C PHE A 217 4.63 -11.81 3.20
N TRP A 218 4.80 -10.51 3.41
CA TRP A 218 5.79 -9.98 4.34
C TRP A 218 5.13 -9.61 5.65
N ILE A 219 5.83 -9.86 6.75
CA ILE A 219 5.42 -9.47 8.10
C ILE A 219 6.50 -8.54 8.63
N HIS A 220 6.08 -7.35 9.08
CA HIS A 220 6.97 -6.45 9.79
C HIS A 220 7.39 -7.09 11.14
N PRO A 221 8.66 -7.00 11.58
CA PRO A 221 9.11 -7.57 12.86
C PRO A 221 8.20 -7.23 14.06
N ASP A 222 7.69 -5.99 14.13
CA ASP A 222 6.74 -5.53 15.16
C ASP A 222 5.44 -6.37 15.21
N ASN A 223 4.95 -6.86 14.07
CA ASN A 223 3.71 -7.64 13.95
C ASN A 223 3.93 -9.16 14.09
N LEU A 224 5.18 -9.61 14.12
CA LEU A 224 5.55 -11.03 14.04
C LEU A 224 4.96 -11.85 15.19
N LEU A 225 5.01 -11.31 16.41
CA LEU A 225 4.49 -12.01 17.59
C LEU A 225 2.97 -12.17 17.50
N GLU A 226 2.26 -11.12 17.09
CA GLU A 226 0.80 -11.15 16.95
C GLU A 226 0.38 -12.18 15.90
N VAL A 227 0.99 -12.15 14.70
CA VAL A 227 0.70 -13.13 13.63
C VAL A 227 0.98 -14.56 14.09
N ARG A 228 2.12 -14.81 14.76
CA ARG A 228 2.45 -16.13 15.32
C ARG A 228 1.39 -16.61 16.30
N THR A 229 0.94 -15.75 17.22
CA THR A 229 -0.09 -16.13 18.21
C THR A 229 -1.46 -16.36 17.59
N LEU A 230 -1.84 -15.60 16.55
CA LEU A 230 -3.09 -15.81 15.81
C LEU A 230 -3.09 -17.18 15.12
N ILE A 231 -1.99 -17.55 14.45
CA ILE A 231 -1.87 -18.86 13.80
C ILE A 231 -1.84 -19.98 14.83
N LEU A 232 -1.11 -19.82 15.94
CA LEU A 232 -0.93 -20.84 16.97
C LEU A 232 -2.26 -21.25 17.64
N ARG A 233 -3.25 -20.35 17.69
CA ARG A 233 -4.62 -20.66 18.18
C ARG A 233 -5.36 -21.67 17.31
N HIS A 234 -4.95 -21.84 16.05
CA HIS A 234 -5.63 -22.69 15.07
C HIS A 234 -4.77 -23.87 14.59
N LEU A 235 -3.46 -23.68 14.46
CA LEU A 235 -2.51 -24.67 13.97
C LEU A 235 -1.34 -24.82 14.95
N PRO A 236 -1.02 -26.05 15.40
CA PRO A 236 0.15 -26.26 16.24
C PRO A 236 1.43 -26.03 15.43
N ALA A 237 2.48 -25.55 16.10
CA ALA A 237 3.81 -25.50 15.53
C ALA A 237 4.34 -26.93 15.34
N LEU A 238 4.82 -27.24 14.14
CA LEU A 238 5.50 -28.49 13.84
C LEU A 238 6.89 -28.48 14.47
N VAL A 239 7.09 -29.35 15.45
CA VAL A 239 8.42 -29.66 15.97
C VAL A 239 9.04 -30.72 15.05
N TYR A 240 10.10 -30.36 14.33
CA TYR A 240 10.82 -31.30 13.49
C TYR A 240 11.54 -32.34 14.36
N SER A 241 10.95 -33.52 14.52
CA SER A 241 11.49 -34.60 15.37
C SER A 241 12.66 -35.37 14.74
N GLN A 242 13.26 -34.87 13.66
CA GLN A 242 14.26 -35.61 12.91
C GLN A 242 15.69 -35.30 13.39
N GLN A 243 16.14 -36.13 14.34
CA GLN A 243 17.54 -36.59 14.48
C GLN A 243 18.59 -35.72 15.17
N THR A 244 18.24 -34.89 16.15
CA THR A 244 19.20 -34.45 17.18
C THR A 244 18.63 -34.67 18.58
N SER A 245 18.68 -35.92 19.03
CA SER A 245 18.44 -36.31 20.42
C SER A 245 19.60 -35.94 21.36
N LYS A 246 20.31 -34.85 21.07
CA LYS A 246 21.28 -34.23 21.98
C LYS A 246 20.83 -32.79 22.18
N GLU A 247 20.18 -32.59 23.33
CA GLU A 247 19.80 -31.29 23.89
C GLU A 247 18.84 -30.48 23.00
N PHE A 248 17.59 -30.97 22.89
CA PHE A 248 16.48 -30.13 22.43
C PHE A 248 16.06 -29.22 23.58
N ASP A 249 16.76 -28.09 23.75
CA ASP A 249 16.18 -26.97 24.46
C ASP A 249 15.01 -26.51 23.59
N GLY A 250 13.78 -26.55 24.10
CA GLY A 250 12.55 -26.35 23.33
C GLY A 250 12.34 -24.94 22.77
N SER A 251 13.41 -24.19 22.55
CA SER A 251 13.47 -22.75 22.35
C SER A 251 13.88 -22.32 20.93
N GLU A 252 14.51 -23.16 20.10
CA GLU A 252 15.03 -22.72 18.79
C GLU A 252 14.45 -23.47 17.58
N SER A 253 13.86 -22.70 16.64
CA SER A 253 13.44 -23.21 15.33
C SER A 253 14.66 -23.61 14.50
N PRO A 254 14.63 -24.68 13.69
CA PRO A 254 15.79 -25.10 12.92
C PRO A 254 16.17 -24.05 11.87
N THR A 255 17.47 -23.82 11.72
CA THR A 255 18.03 -23.05 10.61
C THR A 255 17.79 -23.80 9.31
N VAL A 256 17.40 -23.10 8.25
CA VAL A 256 17.23 -23.65 6.91
C VAL A 256 18.16 -22.90 5.98
N THR A 257 18.98 -23.63 5.26
CA THR A 257 19.84 -23.06 4.22
C THR A 257 19.43 -23.60 2.87
N SER A 258 19.22 -22.70 1.92
CA SER A 258 18.88 -23.01 0.53
C SER A 258 19.90 -22.36 -0.40
N LEU A 259 20.73 -23.17 -1.04
CA LEU A 259 21.75 -22.75 -1.99
C LEU A 259 21.21 -22.86 -3.42
N TYR A 260 21.02 -21.73 -4.07
CA TYR A 260 20.47 -21.63 -5.41
C TYR A 260 21.54 -21.61 -6.48
N PHE A 261 21.20 -22.22 -7.62
CA PHE A 261 22.07 -22.37 -8.78
C PHE A 261 21.59 -21.49 -9.93
N ASP A 262 22.53 -20.90 -10.65
CA ASP A 262 22.29 -20.22 -11.93
C ASP A 262 23.57 -20.28 -12.79
N ASN A 263 23.52 -19.78 -14.01
CA ASN A 263 24.69 -19.62 -14.87
C ASN A 263 25.22 -18.19 -14.84
N LYS A 264 26.39 -17.96 -15.46
CA LYS A 264 27.05 -16.64 -15.50
C LYS A 264 26.19 -15.55 -16.18
N SER A 265 25.24 -15.94 -17.03
CA SER A 265 24.30 -15.05 -17.72
C SER A 265 23.01 -14.78 -16.91
N PHE A 266 22.84 -15.41 -15.74
CA PHE A 266 21.63 -15.29 -14.89
C PHE A 266 20.34 -15.68 -15.64
N GLU A 267 20.40 -16.72 -16.46
CA GLU A 267 19.26 -17.13 -17.30
C GLU A 267 18.08 -17.65 -16.49
N LEU A 268 18.32 -18.42 -15.42
CA LEU A 268 17.23 -18.90 -14.57
C LEU A 268 16.56 -17.75 -13.83
N TYR A 269 17.35 -16.79 -13.35
CA TYR A 269 16.83 -15.55 -12.80
C TYR A 269 15.96 -14.77 -13.80
N ASN A 270 16.47 -14.48 -15.00
CA ASN A 270 15.75 -13.68 -16.00
C ASN A 270 14.42 -14.35 -16.40
N LYS A 271 14.44 -15.67 -16.66
CA LYS A 271 13.23 -16.45 -16.95
C LYS A 271 12.21 -16.40 -15.81
N LYS A 272 12.66 -16.32 -14.56
CA LYS A 272 11.78 -16.27 -13.39
C LYS A 272 11.20 -14.88 -13.13
N VAL A 273 11.89 -13.82 -13.56
CA VAL A 273 11.43 -12.43 -13.45
C VAL A 273 10.45 -12.05 -14.56
N ASP A 274 10.66 -12.51 -15.79
CA ASP A 274 9.96 -12.01 -16.99
C ASP A 274 8.45 -12.33 -17.10
N ARG A 275 7.84 -12.94 -16.06
CA ARG A 275 6.38 -13.21 -15.89
C ARG A 275 5.66 -13.99 -17.01
N SER A 276 6.25 -14.10 -18.20
CA SER A 276 5.66 -14.54 -19.47
C SER A 276 6.14 -15.94 -19.89
N SER A 277 7.03 -16.53 -19.11
CA SER A 277 7.80 -17.71 -19.49
C SER A 277 7.13 -18.97 -18.98
N LYS A 278 6.40 -19.62 -19.89
CA LYS A 278 6.30 -21.08 -19.92
C LYS A 278 7.69 -21.67 -19.58
N GLY A 279 7.83 -22.46 -18.51
CA GLY A 279 9.10 -23.09 -18.12
C GLY A 279 10.02 -22.23 -17.25
N ALA A 280 9.50 -21.48 -16.28
CA ALA A 280 10.36 -20.84 -15.27
C ALA A 280 10.90 -21.90 -14.29
N GLU A 281 12.20 -22.15 -14.33
CA GLU A 281 12.87 -23.22 -13.59
C GLU A 281 13.77 -22.64 -12.49
N SER A 282 13.93 -23.38 -11.39
CA SER A 282 14.95 -23.09 -10.38
C SER A 282 15.46 -24.37 -9.74
N LEU A 283 16.78 -24.42 -9.52
CA LEU A 283 17.48 -25.53 -8.88
C LEU A 283 18.12 -25.04 -7.59
N ARG A 284 17.99 -25.82 -6.51
CA ARG A 284 18.64 -25.54 -5.23
C ARG A 284 19.05 -26.80 -4.49
N LEU A 285 20.07 -26.66 -3.65
CA LEU A 285 20.41 -27.59 -2.58
C LEU A 285 19.88 -27.03 -1.27
N ARG A 286 19.20 -27.84 -0.46
CA ARG A 286 18.66 -27.44 0.84
C ARG A 286 19.10 -28.39 1.94
N TRP A 287 19.43 -27.85 3.10
CA TRP A 287 19.65 -28.63 4.32
C TRP A 287 19.07 -27.89 5.54
N TYR A 288 18.92 -28.64 6.63
CA TYR A 288 18.39 -28.16 7.91
C TYR A 288 19.48 -28.26 8.97
N GLY A 289 19.59 -27.24 9.82
CA GLY A 289 20.65 -27.14 10.82
C GLY A 289 22.01 -26.73 10.24
N GLN A 290 23.06 -27.00 11.00
CA GLN A 290 24.44 -26.72 10.61
C GLN A 290 24.96 -27.82 9.67
N LEU A 291 25.79 -27.47 8.68
CA LEU A 291 26.34 -28.47 7.77
C LEU A 291 27.33 -29.42 8.48
N SER A 292 28.01 -28.93 9.53
CA SER A 292 28.93 -29.69 10.38
C SER A 292 28.29 -30.90 11.06
N SER A 293 26.98 -30.88 11.32
CA SER A 293 26.23 -32.03 11.86
C SER A 293 25.90 -33.09 10.80
N LYS A 294 26.37 -32.91 9.56
CA LYS A 294 26.17 -33.82 8.40
C LYS A 294 24.69 -34.13 8.12
N PRO A 295 23.83 -33.10 7.95
CA PRO A 295 22.42 -33.28 7.63
C PRO A 295 22.24 -33.93 6.25
N ASP A 296 21.02 -34.44 6.01
CA ASP A 296 20.61 -34.81 4.66
C ASP A 296 20.46 -33.57 3.77
N ILE A 297 21.02 -33.62 2.58
CA ILE A 297 20.94 -32.53 1.60
C ILE A 297 19.87 -32.89 0.57
N PHE A 298 18.91 -32.00 0.39
CA PHE A 298 17.83 -32.12 -0.57
C PHE A 298 18.20 -31.39 -1.86
N VAL A 299 18.26 -32.12 -2.97
CA VAL A 299 18.34 -31.54 -4.31
C VAL A 299 16.91 -31.28 -4.77
N GLU A 300 16.58 -30.02 -5.03
CA GLU A 300 15.21 -29.60 -5.36
C GLU A 300 15.19 -28.78 -6.64
N GLN A 301 14.37 -29.22 -7.60
CA GLN A 301 14.07 -28.51 -8.82
C GLN A 301 12.59 -28.10 -8.79
N LYS A 302 12.33 -26.81 -8.99
CA LYS A 302 10.97 -26.28 -9.18
C LYS A 302 10.81 -25.79 -10.60
N VAL A 303 9.79 -26.29 -11.30
CA VAL A 303 9.45 -25.94 -12.68
C VAL A 303 8.04 -25.34 -12.69
N ALA A 304 7.85 -24.19 -13.33
CA ALA A 304 6.54 -23.60 -13.54
C ALA A 304 6.06 -23.84 -14.98
N ASP A 305 4.88 -24.41 -15.11
CA ASP A 305 4.21 -24.70 -16.36
C ASP A 305 3.67 -23.43 -17.01
N GLY A 306 3.42 -23.50 -18.32
CA GLY A 306 2.84 -22.38 -19.08
C GLY A 306 1.43 -21.98 -18.65
N THR A 307 0.77 -22.80 -17.86
CA THR A 307 -0.55 -22.57 -17.23
C THR A 307 -0.45 -21.87 -15.87
N GLY A 308 0.76 -21.68 -15.33
CA GLY A 308 0.99 -21.07 -14.02
C GLY A 308 1.09 -22.05 -12.85
N GLU A 309 0.82 -23.34 -13.07
CA GLU A 309 1.06 -24.39 -12.07
C GLU A 309 2.56 -24.63 -11.91
N SER A 310 3.02 -24.95 -10.69
CA SER A 310 4.41 -25.31 -10.44
C SER A 310 4.55 -26.74 -9.89
N HIS A 311 5.48 -27.48 -10.48
CA HIS A 311 5.88 -28.83 -10.05
C HIS A 311 7.21 -28.78 -9.29
N GLU A 312 7.28 -29.44 -8.13
CA GLU A 312 8.51 -29.58 -7.34
C GLU A 312 9.01 -31.04 -7.35
N SER A 313 10.21 -31.22 -7.88
CA SER A 313 10.93 -32.48 -7.99
C SER A 313 12.08 -32.49 -6.99
N LYS A 314 12.19 -33.52 -6.13
CA LYS A 314 13.24 -33.58 -5.10
C LYS A 314 13.75 -34.97 -4.78
N PHE A 315 15.03 -35.06 -4.40
CA PHE A 315 15.64 -36.26 -3.84
C PHE A 315 16.74 -35.90 -2.83
N THR A 316 17.17 -36.87 -2.01
CA THR A 316 18.21 -36.67 -0.99
C THR A 316 19.57 -37.19 -1.45
N ILE A 317 20.62 -36.42 -1.18
CA ILE A 317 22.02 -36.77 -1.43
C ILE A 317 22.85 -36.55 -0.16
N LYS A 318 23.92 -37.33 0.01
CA LYS A 318 24.90 -37.13 1.09
C LYS A 318 25.96 -36.14 0.63
N ASP A 319 26.42 -35.29 1.56
CA ASP A 319 27.44 -34.26 1.35
C ASP A 319 28.62 -34.68 0.44
N LYS A 320 29.30 -35.78 0.78
CA LYS A 320 30.43 -36.33 0.00
C LYS A 320 30.14 -36.67 -1.47
N TYR A 321 28.86 -36.79 -1.85
CA TYR A 321 28.45 -37.11 -3.22
C TYR A 321 27.93 -35.89 -3.99
N VAL A 322 27.83 -34.71 -3.37
CA VAL A 322 27.34 -33.49 -4.04
C VAL A 322 28.30 -33.06 -5.14
N THR A 323 29.59 -32.88 -4.86
CA THR A 323 30.57 -32.47 -5.88
C THR A 323 30.64 -33.46 -7.06
N PRO A 324 30.78 -34.79 -6.85
CA PRO A 324 30.74 -35.76 -7.95
C PRO A 324 29.42 -35.74 -8.74
N PHE A 325 28.29 -35.53 -8.07
CA PHE A 325 26.99 -35.43 -8.74
C PHE A 325 26.91 -34.20 -9.66
N LEU A 326 27.37 -33.04 -9.18
CA LEU A 326 27.42 -31.80 -9.97
C LEU A 326 28.43 -31.87 -11.14
N ALA A 327 29.48 -32.69 -11.01
CA ALA A 327 30.44 -32.96 -12.07
C ALA A 327 29.93 -33.97 -13.12
N GLY A 328 28.85 -34.70 -12.84
CA GLY A 328 28.37 -35.78 -13.72
C GLY A 328 29.01 -37.15 -13.48
N GLU A 329 29.89 -37.27 -12.48
CA GLU A 329 30.63 -38.50 -12.17
C GLU A 329 29.82 -39.48 -11.31
N TYR A 330 28.70 -39.02 -10.74
CA TYR A 330 27.85 -39.81 -9.86
C TYR A 330 26.37 -39.65 -10.21
N SER A 331 25.66 -40.77 -10.40
CA SER A 331 24.25 -40.85 -10.82
C SER A 331 23.35 -41.56 -9.80
N MET A 332 23.71 -41.50 -8.50
CA MET A 332 22.92 -42.10 -7.40
C MET A 332 22.77 -43.65 -7.44
N GLU A 333 23.67 -44.36 -8.13
CA GLU A 333 23.63 -45.83 -8.30
C GLU A 333 23.54 -46.62 -6.99
N LYS A 334 24.17 -46.12 -5.92
CA LYS A 334 24.11 -46.77 -4.60
C LYS A 334 22.71 -46.68 -3.98
N THR A 335 22.01 -45.57 -4.21
CA THR A 335 20.65 -45.36 -3.70
C THR A 335 19.66 -46.20 -4.50
N THR A 336 19.84 -46.30 -5.81
CA THR A 336 19.00 -47.18 -6.66
C THR A 336 19.20 -48.64 -6.29
N ALA A 337 20.44 -49.09 -6.09
CA ALA A 337 20.73 -50.45 -5.63
C ALA A 337 20.14 -50.72 -4.23
N LYS A 338 20.09 -49.70 -3.36
CA LYS A 338 19.42 -49.81 -2.05
C LYS A 338 17.90 -49.95 -2.20
N MET A 339 17.26 -49.18 -3.08
CA MET A 339 15.82 -49.29 -3.36
C MET A 339 15.45 -50.67 -3.93
N GLU A 340 16.25 -51.18 -4.87
CA GLU A 340 16.10 -52.52 -5.46
C GLU A 340 16.22 -53.62 -4.38
N ARG A 341 17.21 -53.51 -3.48
CA ARG A 341 17.37 -54.45 -2.35
C ARG A 341 16.23 -54.37 -1.32
N GLN A 342 15.58 -53.22 -1.18
CA GLN A 342 14.43 -53.03 -0.30
C GLN A 342 13.12 -53.53 -0.91
N GLY A 343 13.15 -54.07 -2.14
CA GLY A 343 11.99 -54.63 -2.82
C GLY A 343 10.99 -53.57 -3.31
N GLN A 344 11.43 -52.34 -3.57
CA GLN A 344 10.57 -51.35 -4.24
C GLN A 344 10.26 -51.80 -5.68
N SER A 345 9.12 -51.35 -6.23
CA SER A 345 8.71 -51.70 -7.59
C SER A 345 9.71 -51.19 -8.63
N ALA A 346 9.88 -51.95 -9.71
CA ALA A 346 10.77 -51.58 -10.81
C ALA A 346 10.38 -50.22 -11.44
N GLU A 347 9.09 -49.89 -11.44
CA GLU A 347 8.55 -48.61 -11.93
C GLU A 347 9.05 -47.43 -11.09
N THR A 348 8.93 -47.49 -9.75
CA THR A 348 9.39 -46.42 -8.86
C THR A 348 10.91 -46.21 -8.96
N VAL A 349 11.67 -47.30 -9.12
CA VAL A 349 13.12 -47.20 -9.33
C VAL A 349 13.46 -46.55 -10.67
N ALA A 350 12.72 -46.87 -11.74
CA ALA A 350 12.88 -46.25 -13.05
C ALA A 350 12.50 -44.76 -13.05
N GLU A 351 11.41 -44.39 -12.37
CA GLU A 351 11.00 -43.00 -12.16
C GLU A 351 12.06 -42.21 -11.40
N TYR A 352 12.63 -42.79 -10.35
CA TYR A 352 13.71 -42.18 -9.57
C TYR A 352 14.98 -41.97 -10.43
N LYS A 353 15.39 -42.98 -11.22
CA LYS A 353 16.53 -42.85 -12.15
C LYS A 353 16.28 -41.71 -13.15
N LYS A 354 15.11 -41.67 -13.77
CA LYS A 354 14.69 -40.61 -14.69
C LYS A 354 14.70 -39.23 -14.03
N LEU A 355 14.25 -39.12 -12.78
CA LEU A 355 14.27 -37.87 -12.02
C LEU A 355 15.70 -37.35 -11.82
N VAL A 356 16.61 -38.23 -11.38
CA VAL A 356 18.02 -37.89 -11.16
C VAL A 356 18.68 -37.48 -12.47
N ASP A 357 18.48 -38.24 -13.53
CA ASP A 357 19.04 -37.97 -14.87
C ASP A 357 18.54 -36.64 -15.43
N ASN A 358 17.25 -36.33 -15.26
CA ASN A 358 16.67 -35.06 -15.69
C ASN A 358 17.29 -33.86 -14.98
N ILE A 359 17.45 -33.93 -13.65
CA ILE A 359 18.04 -32.86 -12.85
C ILE A 359 19.53 -32.68 -13.19
N GLN A 360 20.28 -33.77 -13.34
CA GLN A 360 21.70 -33.72 -13.69
C GLN A 360 21.91 -33.19 -15.11
N SER A 361 21.14 -33.69 -16.08
CA SER A 361 21.17 -33.20 -17.47
C SER A 361 20.82 -31.72 -17.56
N PHE A 362 19.83 -31.26 -16.78
CA PHE A 362 19.47 -29.85 -16.68
C PHE A 362 20.62 -29.00 -16.14
N GLN A 363 21.26 -29.44 -15.06
CA GLN A 363 22.42 -28.76 -14.46
C GLN A 363 23.59 -28.64 -15.44
N GLN A 364 23.91 -29.71 -16.18
CA GLN A 364 25.01 -29.73 -17.14
C GLN A 364 24.70 -28.89 -18.38
N LYS A 365 23.50 -29.04 -18.97
CA LYS A 365 23.07 -28.31 -20.17
C LYS A 365 23.09 -26.81 -19.95
N GLN A 366 22.60 -26.36 -18.79
CA GLN A 366 22.55 -24.94 -18.44
C GLN A 366 23.85 -24.43 -17.79
N LYS A 367 24.83 -25.31 -17.55
CA LYS A 367 26.13 -25.01 -16.90
C LYS A 367 25.96 -24.28 -15.57
N LEU A 368 25.10 -24.83 -14.71
CA LEU A 368 24.73 -24.17 -13.45
C LEU A 368 25.82 -24.33 -12.39
N ALA A 369 26.07 -23.25 -11.65
CA ALA A 369 26.93 -23.22 -10.48
C ALA A 369 26.19 -22.60 -9.29
N PRO A 370 26.64 -22.81 -8.04
CA PRO A 370 26.14 -22.09 -6.89
C PRO A 370 26.30 -20.58 -7.07
N VAL A 371 25.25 -19.79 -6.81
CA VAL A 371 25.24 -18.33 -6.99
C VAL A 371 24.81 -17.61 -5.72
N ILE A 372 23.74 -18.05 -5.08
CA ILE A 372 23.18 -17.37 -3.90
C ILE A 372 22.71 -18.35 -2.83
N ARG A 373 23.14 -18.13 -1.60
CA ARG A 373 22.66 -18.80 -0.39
C ARG A 373 21.55 -17.96 0.23
N ALA A 374 20.41 -18.57 0.54
CA ALA A 374 19.37 -18.00 1.40
C ALA A 374 19.34 -18.78 2.72
N ASN A 375 19.64 -18.11 3.82
CA ASN A 375 19.62 -18.67 5.17
C ASN A 375 18.52 -17.98 6.00
N TYR A 376 17.73 -18.76 6.74
CA TYR A 376 16.62 -18.26 7.55
C TYR A 376 16.21 -19.28 8.62
N LEU A 377 15.51 -18.83 9.66
CA LEU A 377 14.83 -19.70 10.62
C LEU A 377 13.41 -19.98 10.14
N ARG A 378 12.97 -21.23 10.17
CA ARG A 378 11.61 -21.60 9.73
C ARG A 378 10.78 -22.14 10.89
N THR A 379 9.64 -21.50 11.15
CA THR A 379 8.57 -22.05 11.98
C THR A 379 7.44 -22.54 11.07
N ALA A 380 7.17 -23.83 11.08
CA ALA A 380 6.06 -24.42 10.32
C ALA A 380 4.86 -24.70 11.22
N PHE A 381 3.66 -24.50 10.72
CA PHE A 381 2.40 -24.76 11.41
C PHE A 381 1.53 -25.65 10.55
N GLN A 382 1.16 -26.80 11.10
CA GLN A 382 0.31 -27.77 10.43
C GLN A 382 -0.32 -28.68 11.47
N LYS A 383 -1.59 -29.00 11.30
CA LYS A 383 -2.25 -29.98 12.15
C LYS A 383 -1.83 -31.39 11.69
N PRO A 384 -1.39 -32.28 12.61
CA PRO A 384 -1.06 -33.66 12.24
C PRO A 384 -2.24 -34.33 11.53
N ALA A 385 -1.95 -35.02 10.41
CA ALA A 385 -2.93 -35.69 9.55
C ALA A 385 -3.95 -34.78 8.83
N ASP A 386 -3.78 -33.45 8.85
CA ASP A 386 -4.60 -32.51 8.08
C ASP A 386 -3.72 -31.66 7.15
N ASP A 387 -3.80 -31.94 5.86
CA ASP A 387 -3.03 -31.26 4.81
C ASP A 387 -3.78 -30.07 4.17
N ARG A 388 -4.95 -29.70 4.70
CA ARG A 388 -5.76 -28.59 4.11
C ARG A 388 -5.04 -27.25 4.16
N ILE A 389 -4.32 -26.98 5.25
CA ILE A 389 -3.68 -25.70 5.52
C ILE A 389 -2.28 -26.00 6.05
N ARG A 390 -1.28 -25.45 5.38
CA ARG A 390 0.09 -25.47 5.84
C ARG A 390 0.64 -24.06 5.83
N ILE A 391 1.10 -23.59 6.97
CA ILE A 391 1.67 -22.25 7.12
C ILE A 391 3.14 -22.37 7.48
N SER A 392 3.98 -21.52 6.90
CA SER A 392 5.36 -21.36 7.36
C SER A 392 5.73 -19.90 7.48
N ILE A 393 6.46 -19.56 8.54
CA ILE A 393 7.02 -18.23 8.78
C ILE A 393 8.54 -18.36 8.76
N ASP A 394 9.18 -17.60 7.88
CA ASP A 394 10.63 -17.52 7.77
C ASP A 394 11.12 -16.20 8.38
N THR A 395 11.98 -16.27 9.40
CA THR A 395 12.61 -15.11 10.07
C THR A 395 14.11 -15.11 9.89
N ASP A 396 14.76 -13.99 10.23
CA ASP A 396 16.22 -13.82 10.14
C ASP A 396 16.78 -14.16 8.76
N LEU A 397 16.04 -13.75 7.73
CA LEU A 397 16.37 -14.07 6.34
C LEU A 397 17.57 -13.25 5.88
N ALA A 398 18.64 -13.95 5.50
CA ALA A 398 19.83 -13.38 4.90
C ALA A 398 20.14 -14.05 3.57
N PHE A 399 20.60 -13.24 2.62
CA PHE A 399 21.10 -13.65 1.31
C PHE A 399 22.62 -13.47 1.31
N ILE A 400 23.35 -14.49 0.86
CA ILE A 400 24.82 -14.48 0.85
C ILE A 400 25.31 -14.93 -0.52
N ARG A 401 26.31 -14.24 -1.07
CA ARG A 401 26.95 -14.59 -2.33
C ARG A 401 27.72 -15.91 -2.22
N GLU A 402 27.55 -16.75 -3.24
CA GLU A 402 28.15 -18.08 -3.39
C GLU A 402 28.78 -18.28 -4.78
N ASP A 403 28.81 -17.19 -5.56
CA ASP A 403 29.28 -17.20 -6.93
C ASP A 403 30.81 -17.14 -7.04
N THR A 404 31.30 -17.45 -8.23
CA THR A 404 32.72 -17.34 -8.59
C THR A 404 32.91 -16.44 -9.81
N LEU A 405 32.10 -15.36 -9.89
CA LEU A 405 32.16 -14.42 -11.01
C LEU A 405 33.40 -13.53 -10.94
N ASP A 406 33.83 -13.18 -9.74
CA ASP A 406 35.10 -12.49 -9.49
C ASP A 406 36.24 -13.50 -9.55
N ALA A 407 37.05 -13.42 -10.61
CA ALA A 407 38.17 -14.33 -10.82
C ALA A 407 39.39 -13.99 -9.94
N GLU A 408 39.53 -12.73 -9.52
CA GLU A 408 40.65 -12.28 -8.68
C GLU A 408 40.38 -12.56 -7.20
N ARG A 409 39.13 -12.35 -6.77
CA ARG A 409 38.69 -12.59 -5.39
C ARG A 409 37.37 -13.37 -5.35
N PRO A 410 37.39 -14.68 -5.67
CA PRO A 410 36.19 -15.49 -5.62
C PRO A 410 35.71 -15.64 -4.17
N CYS A 411 34.39 -15.48 -3.94
CA CYS A 411 33.84 -15.61 -2.58
C CYS A 411 33.74 -17.07 -2.10
N ARG A 412 33.87 -18.03 -3.02
CA ARG A 412 33.92 -19.47 -2.78
C ARG A 412 35.04 -20.08 -3.63
N ASN A 413 35.68 -21.14 -3.15
CA ASN A 413 36.57 -21.94 -3.98
C ASN A 413 35.80 -22.54 -5.18
N PRO A 414 36.22 -22.33 -6.45
CA PRO A 414 35.51 -22.83 -7.62
C PRO A 414 35.23 -24.33 -7.65
N SER A 415 36.08 -25.13 -6.99
CA SER A 415 35.94 -26.59 -6.91
C SER A 415 34.92 -27.06 -5.86
N ASP A 416 34.62 -26.22 -4.86
CA ASP A 416 33.73 -26.58 -3.76
C ASP A 416 32.30 -26.17 -4.09
N TRP A 417 31.30 -26.94 -3.65
CA TRP A 417 29.91 -26.64 -3.95
C TRP A 417 29.30 -25.61 -2.97
N HIS A 418 29.97 -25.28 -1.88
CA HIS A 418 29.52 -24.34 -0.85
C HIS A 418 30.71 -23.55 -0.27
N ARG A 419 30.41 -22.44 0.41
CA ARG A 419 31.38 -21.66 1.20
C ARG A 419 31.76 -22.32 2.51
N THR A 420 33.03 -22.70 2.63
CA THR A 420 33.62 -23.33 3.83
C THR A 420 33.81 -22.35 4.99
N ASP A 421 34.08 -21.07 4.70
CA ASP A 421 34.24 -20.05 5.74
C ASP A 421 32.98 -19.84 6.60
N ILE A 422 31.80 -20.08 6.03
CA ILE A 422 30.52 -20.02 6.73
C ILE A 422 30.21 -21.34 7.44
N ASP A 423 30.35 -22.45 6.74
CA ASP A 423 29.88 -23.75 7.21
C ASP A 423 30.84 -24.40 8.23
N ASP A 424 32.16 -24.25 8.06
CA ASP A 424 33.15 -24.83 8.97
C ASP A 424 33.24 -24.05 10.29
N SER A 425 32.95 -22.74 10.25
CA SER A 425 32.88 -21.89 11.44
C SER A 425 31.52 -21.90 12.13
N ASN A 426 30.55 -22.65 11.59
CA ASN A 426 29.15 -22.67 12.05
C ASN A 426 28.56 -21.25 12.21
N MET A 427 28.88 -20.35 11.27
CA MET A 427 28.45 -18.96 11.35
C MET A 427 26.92 -18.86 11.25
N THR A 428 26.32 -18.10 12.15
CA THR A 428 24.88 -17.86 12.19
C THR A 428 24.53 -16.42 11.84
N TYR A 429 23.24 -16.17 11.63
CA TYR A 429 22.70 -14.82 11.48
C TYR A 429 23.17 -13.95 12.68
N PRO A 430 23.66 -12.71 12.46
CA PRO A 430 23.56 -11.89 11.24
C PRO A 430 24.81 -11.91 10.34
N PHE A 431 25.66 -12.94 10.43
CA PHE A 431 26.86 -13.12 9.59
C PHE A 431 27.84 -11.93 9.63
N ARG A 432 28.24 -11.51 10.83
CA ARG A 432 29.06 -10.30 11.05
C ARG A 432 30.45 -10.35 10.41
N ASN A 433 30.99 -11.55 10.21
CA ASN A 433 32.36 -11.76 9.72
C ASN A 433 32.44 -11.92 8.19
N ILE A 434 31.37 -11.63 7.45
CA ILE A 434 31.33 -11.64 5.99
C ILE A 434 31.43 -10.20 5.47
N ASN A 435 32.06 -10.01 4.31
CA ASN A 435 32.09 -8.72 3.62
C ASN A 435 30.65 -8.19 3.41
N GLN A 436 30.40 -6.91 3.72
CA GLN A 436 29.05 -6.33 3.59
C GLN A 436 28.53 -6.33 2.14
N SER A 437 29.42 -6.38 1.14
CA SER A 437 29.07 -6.52 -0.27
C SER A 437 28.62 -7.94 -0.67
N GLU A 438 28.82 -8.92 0.19
CA GLU A 438 28.49 -10.33 -0.04
C GLU A 438 27.27 -10.80 0.73
N VAL A 439 26.75 -10.00 1.67
CA VAL A 439 25.58 -10.34 2.49
C VAL A 439 24.52 -9.25 2.43
N SER A 440 23.28 -9.64 2.17
CA SER A 440 22.10 -8.77 2.23
C SER A 440 21.10 -9.33 3.24
N LYS A 441 20.76 -8.52 4.24
CA LYS A 441 19.78 -8.87 5.29
C LYS A 441 18.40 -8.40 4.88
N PHE A 442 17.44 -9.31 4.88
CA PHE A 442 16.07 -8.98 4.54
C PHE A 442 15.36 -8.37 5.76
N PRO A 443 14.66 -7.23 5.61
CA PRO A 443 14.11 -6.49 6.76
C PRO A 443 12.83 -7.10 7.36
N PHE A 444 12.14 -7.97 6.62
CA PHE A 444 10.84 -8.52 7.01
C PHE A 444 10.90 -10.04 7.23
N ALA A 445 9.91 -10.58 7.93
CA ALA A 445 9.67 -12.03 7.92
C ALA A 445 8.83 -12.40 6.70
N VAL A 446 8.99 -13.63 6.19
CA VAL A 446 8.24 -14.12 5.02
C VAL A 446 7.24 -15.18 5.48
N LEU A 447 5.95 -14.90 5.30
CA LEU A 447 4.86 -15.82 5.57
C LEU A 447 4.40 -16.49 4.28
N GLU A 448 4.28 -17.80 4.30
CA GLU A 448 3.73 -18.61 3.21
C GLU A 448 2.56 -19.43 3.74
N ILE A 449 1.39 -19.26 3.12
CA ILE A 449 0.16 -20.00 3.42
C ILE A 449 -0.16 -20.86 2.20
N LYS A 450 -0.08 -22.19 2.37
CA LYS A 450 -0.50 -23.17 1.36
C LYS A 450 -1.87 -23.70 1.70
N LEU A 451 -2.81 -23.54 0.79
CA LEU A 451 -4.19 -24.01 0.92
C LEU A 451 -4.45 -25.07 -0.13
N ARG A 452 -5.00 -26.22 0.28
CA ARG A 452 -5.41 -27.26 -0.67
C ARG A 452 -6.69 -26.83 -1.40
N GLU A 453 -6.68 -26.89 -2.73
CA GLU A 453 -7.87 -26.59 -3.53
C GLU A 453 -8.91 -27.71 -3.40
N HIS A 454 -10.12 -27.35 -2.98
CA HIS A 454 -11.27 -28.25 -2.99
C HIS A 454 -12.46 -27.53 -3.62
N ALA A 455 -13.01 -28.10 -4.70
CA ALA A 455 -14.11 -27.52 -5.48
C ALA A 455 -15.35 -27.16 -4.64
N ASN A 456 -15.62 -27.88 -3.53
CA ASN A 456 -16.86 -27.76 -2.77
C ASN A 456 -16.72 -27.21 -1.33
N ARG A 457 -15.54 -26.69 -0.92
CA ARG A 457 -15.36 -26.20 0.47
C ARG A 457 -14.83 -24.78 0.53
N LYS A 458 -15.57 -23.92 1.23
CA LYS A 458 -15.17 -22.53 1.54
C LYS A 458 -13.93 -22.50 2.44
N ARG A 459 -13.08 -21.49 2.24
CA ARG A 459 -11.89 -21.24 3.05
C ARG A 459 -12.30 -20.97 4.51
N PRO A 460 -11.50 -21.37 5.51
CA PRO A 460 -11.80 -21.05 6.91
C PRO A 460 -11.78 -19.54 7.13
N VAL A 461 -12.77 -19.04 7.86
CA VAL A 461 -12.96 -17.59 8.11
C VAL A 461 -11.71 -16.95 8.71
N TRP A 462 -11.05 -17.60 9.67
CA TRP A 462 -9.83 -17.05 10.30
C TRP A 462 -8.66 -16.86 9.31
N VAL A 463 -8.59 -17.68 8.25
CA VAL A 463 -7.59 -17.50 7.19
C VAL A 463 -7.96 -16.30 6.33
N GLU A 464 -9.24 -16.13 5.98
CA GLU A 464 -9.72 -14.93 5.26
C GLU A 464 -9.47 -13.64 6.07
N ASP A 465 -9.72 -13.69 7.37
CA ASP A 465 -9.45 -12.59 8.29
C ASP A 465 -7.93 -12.27 8.36
N LEU A 466 -7.07 -13.30 8.41
CA LEU A 466 -5.62 -13.10 8.39
C LEU A 466 -5.15 -12.52 7.04
N LEU A 467 -5.66 -13.05 5.92
CA LEU A 467 -5.34 -12.61 4.55
C LEU A 467 -5.70 -11.13 4.30
N SER A 468 -6.74 -10.65 4.97
CA SER A 468 -7.23 -9.26 4.87
C SER A 468 -6.72 -8.35 6.00
N SER A 469 -5.95 -8.90 6.95
CA SER A 469 -5.48 -8.15 8.10
C SER A 469 -4.40 -7.12 7.75
N HIS A 470 -4.26 -6.12 8.63
CA HIS A 470 -3.21 -5.11 8.58
C HIS A 470 -1.81 -5.65 8.96
N LEU A 471 -1.75 -6.88 9.48
CA LEU A 471 -0.53 -7.47 10.03
C LEU A 471 0.42 -7.97 8.95
N ILE A 472 -0.12 -8.28 7.76
CA ILE A 472 0.61 -8.90 6.66
C ILE A 472 0.50 -8.05 5.40
N HIS A 473 1.58 -8.00 4.63
CA HIS A 473 1.65 -7.31 3.35
C HIS A 473 1.69 -8.34 2.20
N PRO A 474 0.70 -8.37 1.30
CA PRO A 474 0.68 -9.33 0.20
C PRO A 474 1.81 -9.05 -0.78
N VAL A 475 2.62 -10.06 -1.06
CA VAL A 475 3.69 -10.00 -2.07
C VAL A 475 3.58 -11.22 -2.98
N PRO A 476 2.66 -11.18 -3.97
CA PRO A 476 2.40 -12.33 -4.82
C PRO A 476 3.68 -12.74 -5.54
N ARG A 477 3.87 -14.06 -5.72
CA ARG A 477 5.02 -14.64 -6.44
C ARG A 477 6.40 -14.30 -5.85
N PHE A 478 6.48 -13.79 -4.62
CA PHE A 478 7.75 -13.52 -3.95
C PHE A 478 8.68 -14.74 -4.00
N SER A 479 9.94 -14.50 -4.34
CA SER A 479 10.95 -15.54 -4.49
C SER A 479 12.25 -15.11 -3.84
N LYS A 480 12.68 -15.88 -2.83
CA LYS A 480 13.96 -15.71 -2.13
C LYS A 480 15.15 -15.67 -3.11
N PHE A 481 15.14 -16.56 -4.10
CA PHE A 481 16.15 -16.58 -5.17
C PHE A 481 16.19 -15.27 -5.97
N VAL A 482 15.03 -14.83 -6.46
CA VAL A 482 14.94 -13.61 -7.29
C VAL A 482 15.33 -12.39 -6.48
N HIS A 483 14.84 -12.26 -5.25
CA HIS A 483 15.19 -11.13 -4.40
C HIS A 483 16.68 -11.13 -4.01
N GLY A 484 17.26 -12.29 -3.66
CA GLY A 484 18.68 -12.41 -3.34
C GLY A 484 19.57 -12.03 -4.52
N VAL A 485 19.25 -12.50 -5.73
CA VAL A 485 19.96 -12.12 -6.95
C VAL A 485 19.81 -10.62 -7.26
N ALA A 486 18.58 -10.09 -7.23
CA ALA A 486 18.33 -8.68 -7.48
C ALA A 486 19.06 -7.75 -6.50
N SER A 487 19.21 -8.16 -5.24
CA SER A 487 19.84 -7.35 -4.19
C SER A 487 21.37 -7.37 -4.25
N LEU A 488 21.99 -8.54 -4.49
CA LEU A 488 23.45 -8.70 -4.44
C LEU A 488 24.13 -8.65 -5.81
N PHE A 489 23.39 -8.91 -6.88
CA PHE A 489 23.91 -8.95 -8.25
C PHE A 489 23.28 -7.89 -9.15
N GLU A 490 22.91 -6.74 -8.56
CA GLU A 490 22.33 -5.61 -9.27
C GLU A 490 23.16 -5.21 -10.50
N ASP A 491 24.49 -5.38 -10.52
CA ASP A 491 25.32 -5.07 -11.70
C ASP A 491 25.19 -6.06 -12.87
N HIS A 492 24.77 -7.29 -12.58
CA HIS A 492 24.73 -8.38 -13.56
C HIS A 492 23.35 -8.51 -14.22
N VAL A 493 22.28 -8.13 -13.51
CA VAL A 493 20.89 -8.29 -13.97
C VAL A 493 20.27 -6.97 -14.43
N ASN A 494 19.43 -7.03 -15.46
CA ASN A 494 18.75 -5.85 -16.03
C ASN A 494 17.25 -5.80 -15.77
N ALA A 495 16.64 -6.91 -15.36
CA ALA A 495 15.24 -6.96 -14.94
C ALA A 495 15.21 -7.05 -13.41
N LEU A 496 14.40 -6.22 -12.77
CA LEU A 496 14.24 -6.21 -11.31
C LEU A 496 12.81 -6.65 -10.94
N PRO A 497 12.64 -7.37 -9.82
CA PRO A 497 11.31 -7.76 -9.37
C PRO A 497 10.51 -6.53 -8.92
N PHE A 498 9.20 -6.56 -9.12
CA PHE A 498 8.32 -5.44 -8.83
C PHE A 498 8.26 -5.06 -7.33
N TRP A 499 8.30 -6.08 -6.47
CA TRP A 499 8.26 -5.89 -5.01
C TRP A 499 9.51 -5.19 -4.47
N LEU A 500 10.54 -4.95 -5.30
CA LEU A 500 11.70 -4.18 -4.87
C LEU A 500 11.29 -2.76 -4.44
N SER A 501 10.26 -2.18 -5.08
CA SER A 501 9.69 -0.89 -4.67
C SER A 501 8.97 -0.95 -3.31
N ASP A 502 8.31 -2.05 -3.00
CA ASP A 502 7.60 -2.24 -1.73
C ASP A 502 8.54 -2.29 -0.51
N LEU A 503 9.83 -2.61 -0.71
CA LEU A 503 10.82 -2.61 0.38
C LEU A 503 11.09 -1.21 0.95
N GLU A 504 10.81 -0.18 0.18
CA GLU A 504 11.02 1.22 0.56
C GLU A 504 9.76 1.81 1.20
N THR A 505 8.63 1.10 1.10
CA THR A 505 7.37 1.49 1.72
C THR A 505 7.26 0.94 3.14
N ASP A 506 6.75 1.74 4.07
CA ASP A 506 6.38 1.21 5.39
C ASP A 506 5.15 0.32 5.24
N ILE A 507 5.34 -0.99 5.41
CA ILE A 507 4.28 -1.99 5.27
C ILE A 507 3.33 -2.02 6.47
N ARG A 508 3.64 -1.32 7.57
CA ARG A 508 2.77 -1.22 8.74
C ARG A 508 1.58 -0.31 8.41
N LYS A 509 0.41 -0.73 8.87
CA LYS A 509 -0.84 0.03 8.69
C LYS A 509 -1.50 0.23 10.04
N ASP A 510 -2.12 1.40 10.21
CA ASP A 510 -2.94 1.65 11.38
C ASP A 510 -4.12 0.64 11.41
N PRO A 511 -4.35 -0.07 12.53
CA PRO A 511 -5.40 -1.07 12.61
C PRO A 511 -6.80 -0.54 12.28
N GLN A 512 -7.11 0.71 12.66
CA GLN A 512 -8.44 1.30 12.42
C GLN A 512 -8.62 1.65 10.95
N LEU A 513 -7.65 2.35 10.35
CA LEU A 513 -7.70 2.73 8.95
C LEU A 513 -7.73 1.50 8.03
N ALA A 514 -6.96 0.47 8.38
CA ALA A 514 -6.97 -0.78 7.62
C ALA A 514 -8.31 -1.52 7.72
N PHE A 515 -8.94 -1.51 8.90
CA PHE A 515 -10.26 -2.09 9.10
C PHE A 515 -11.32 -1.37 8.26
N GLU A 516 -11.35 -0.03 8.31
CA GLU A 516 -12.29 0.77 7.52
C GLU A 516 -12.09 0.60 6.01
N ALA A 517 -10.84 0.57 5.54
CA ALA A 517 -10.52 0.36 4.14
C ALA A 517 -10.94 -1.04 3.64
N GLU A 518 -10.78 -2.08 4.46
CA GLU A 518 -11.22 -3.43 4.06
C GLU A 518 -12.74 -3.57 4.10
N GLU A 519 -13.44 -2.93 5.05
CA GLU A 519 -14.90 -2.87 5.02
C GLU A 519 -15.41 -2.22 3.74
N GLN A 520 -14.81 -1.11 3.32
CA GLN A 520 -15.14 -0.43 2.06
C GLN A 520 -14.85 -1.33 0.85
N ARG A 521 -13.68 -1.97 0.80
CA ARG A 521 -13.32 -2.89 -0.29
C ARG A 521 -14.29 -4.07 -0.36
N ARG A 522 -14.70 -4.61 0.79
CA ARG A 522 -15.64 -5.73 0.85
C ARG A 522 -17.04 -5.31 0.41
N ALA A 523 -17.48 -4.10 0.75
CA ALA A 523 -18.73 -3.52 0.26
C ALA A 523 -18.70 -3.36 -1.26
N GLN A 524 -17.62 -2.78 -1.82
CA GLN A 524 -17.44 -2.64 -3.28
C GLN A 524 -17.47 -4.00 -4.00
N ARG A 525 -16.72 -4.99 -3.50
CA ARG A 525 -16.75 -6.36 -4.07
C ARG A 525 -18.15 -6.97 -4.01
N ALA A 526 -18.92 -6.70 -2.96
CA ALA A 526 -20.28 -7.23 -2.83
C ALA A 526 -21.24 -6.55 -3.81
N ASP A 527 -21.11 -5.24 -4.01
CA ASP A 527 -21.87 -4.49 -5.00
C ASP A 527 -21.54 -4.95 -6.43
N ASP A 528 -20.26 -5.16 -6.73
CA ASP A 528 -19.79 -5.68 -8.02
C ASP A 528 -20.29 -7.12 -8.25
N ALA A 529 -20.18 -7.99 -7.24
CA ALA A 529 -20.67 -9.36 -7.31
C ALA A 529 -22.21 -9.41 -7.44
N MET A 530 -22.94 -8.48 -6.80
CA MET A 530 -24.39 -8.37 -6.97
C MET A 530 -24.75 -7.89 -8.38
N ALA A 531 -24.01 -6.91 -8.92
CA ALA A 531 -24.19 -6.46 -10.28
C ALA A 531 -23.97 -7.62 -11.27
N VAL A 532 -22.91 -8.41 -11.08
CA VAL A 532 -22.54 -9.54 -11.94
C VAL A 532 -23.47 -10.74 -11.74
N GLY A 533 -23.90 -11.02 -10.51
CA GLY A 533 -24.91 -12.04 -10.24
C GLY A 533 -26.26 -11.70 -10.89
N SER A 534 -26.61 -10.42 -10.93
CA SER A 534 -27.79 -9.95 -11.68
C SER A 534 -27.64 -10.10 -13.20
N LEU A 535 -26.40 -10.07 -13.72
CA LEU A 535 -26.06 -10.33 -15.12
C LEU A 535 -26.16 -11.83 -15.49
N ILE A 536 -25.83 -12.72 -14.54
CA ILE A 536 -25.74 -14.17 -14.75
C ILE A 536 -27.04 -14.90 -14.38
N GLY A 537 -28.04 -14.19 -13.85
CA GLY A 537 -29.30 -14.80 -13.39
C GLY A 537 -29.16 -15.64 -12.10
N THR A 538 -27.97 -15.63 -11.48
CA THR A 538 -27.73 -16.27 -10.18
C THR A 538 -27.54 -15.17 -9.15
N LEU A 539 -28.52 -14.98 -8.25
CA LEU A 539 -28.37 -14.04 -7.14
C LEU A 539 -27.41 -14.63 -6.10
N PRO A 540 -26.18 -14.11 -5.90
CA PRO A 540 -25.37 -14.53 -4.79
C PRO A 540 -26.06 -14.12 -3.47
N SER A 541 -25.99 -15.01 -2.49
CA SER A 541 -26.52 -14.81 -1.13
C SER A 541 -26.17 -13.43 -0.59
N SER A 542 -27.19 -12.69 -0.14
CA SER A 542 -27.10 -11.34 0.45
C SER A 542 -25.87 -11.18 1.36
N TYR A 543 -25.07 -10.14 1.08
CA TYR A 543 -23.98 -9.69 1.94
C TYR A 543 -24.46 -9.54 3.39
N LYS A 544 -23.77 -10.20 4.32
CA LYS A 544 -23.91 -9.96 5.76
C LYS A 544 -22.63 -9.29 6.23
N ALA A 545 -22.73 -8.05 6.71
CA ALA A 545 -21.62 -7.39 7.39
C ALA A 545 -21.11 -8.30 8.51
N ALA A 546 -19.80 -8.55 8.54
CA ALA A 546 -19.20 -9.37 9.59
C ALA A 546 -19.50 -8.72 10.94
N LYS A 547 -20.00 -9.47 11.91
CA LYS A 547 -20.00 -9.02 13.29
C LYS A 547 -18.54 -8.85 13.67
N SER A 548 -18.13 -7.63 14.02
CA SER A 548 -16.74 -7.36 14.36
C SER A 548 -16.26 -8.35 15.44
N SER A 549 -15.01 -8.78 15.33
CA SER A 549 -14.34 -9.43 16.44
C SER A 549 -14.38 -8.50 17.65
N SER A 550 -14.30 -9.06 18.86
CA SER A 550 -14.54 -8.38 20.14
C SER A 550 -13.61 -7.20 20.48
N VAL A 551 -12.77 -6.75 19.55
CA VAL A 551 -11.69 -5.78 19.78
C VAL A 551 -11.95 -4.41 19.13
N GLY A 552 -12.99 -4.23 18.32
CA GLY A 552 -13.33 -2.90 17.81
C GLY A 552 -14.78 -2.80 17.33
N LYS A 553 -15.58 -1.95 17.99
CA LYS A 553 -16.87 -1.48 17.45
C LYS A 553 -16.61 -0.18 16.68
N SER A 554 -16.75 -0.20 15.36
CA SER A 554 -16.70 1.00 14.53
C SER A 554 -18.11 1.56 14.31
N TYR A 555 -18.25 2.88 14.39
CA TYR A 555 -19.49 3.62 14.11
C TYR A 555 -19.98 3.46 12.66
N LEU A 556 -19.05 3.25 11.71
CA LEU A 556 -19.37 2.99 10.31
C LEU A 556 -19.99 1.60 10.11
N ALA A 557 -19.48 0.59 10.82
CA ALA A 557 -20.03 -0.77 10.79
C ALA A 557 -21.49 -0.80 11.29
N ASP A 558 -21.79 -0.07 12.37
CA ASP A 558 -23.16 0.06 12.88
C ASP A 558 -24.10 0.79 11.91
N ARG A 559 -23.59 1.82 11.22
CA ARG A 559 -24.36 2.56 10.20
C ARG A 559 -24.64 1.72 8.95
N MET A 560 -23.65 1.00 8.43
CA MET A 560 -23.84 0.13 7.26
C MET A 560 -24.70 -1.10 7.59
N ALA A 561 -24.61 -1.64 8.81
CA ALA A 561 -25.52 -2.67 9.30
C ALA A 561 -26.97 -2.16 9.40
N ALA A 562 -27.18 -0.89 9.72
CA ALA A 562 -28.50 -0.26 9.69
C ALA A 562 -29.01 -0.03 8.26
N GLU A 563 -28.17 0.47 7.35
CA GLU A 563 -28.53 0.72 5.95
C GLU A 563 -28.85 -0.58 5.17
N SER A 564 -28.09 -1.66 5.41
CA SER A 564 -28.38 -2.98 4.82
C SER A 564 -29.69 -3.59 5.32
N ARG A 565 -30.04 -3.40 6.61
CA ARG A 565 -31.35 -3.79 7.15
C ARG A 565 -32.49 -3.02 6.49
N ASP A 566 -32.31 -1.73 6.24
CA ASP A 566 -33.28 -0.90 5.53
C ASP A 566 -33.48 -1.33 4.06
N GLN A 567 -32.41 -1.72 3.36
CA GLN A 567 -32.51 -2.25 2.01
C GLN A 567 -33.22 -3.62 1.96
N GLN A 568 -32.94 -4.48 2.94
CA GLN A 568 -33.59 -5.78 3.07
C GLN A 568 -35.09 -5.66 3.42
N ALA A 569 -35.47 -4.65 4.21
CA ALA A 569 -36.87 -4.34 4.47
C ALA A 569 -37.60 -3.86 3.20
N LYS A 570 -36.92 -3.07 2.35
CA LYS A 570 -37.49 -2.55 1.09
C LYS A 570 -37.70 -3.65 0.03
N SER A 571 -36.78 -4.62 -0.07
CA SER A 571 -36.94 -5.74 -1.00
C SER A 571 -38.06 -6.70 -0.60
N LEU A 572 -38.32 -6.87 0.71
CA LEU A 572 -39.44 -7.65 1.22
C LEU A 572 -40.80 -6.97 0.97
N THR A 573 -40.87 -5.64 0.98
CA THR A 573 -42.12 -4.91 0.68
C THR A 573 -42.52 -4.94 -0.80
N HIS A 574 -41.60 -5.20 -1.73
CA HIS A 574 -41.92 -5.27 -3.17
C HIS A 574 -42.48 -6.64 -3.61
N ARG A 575 -42.46 -7.65 -2.72
CA ARG A 575 -42.84 -9.04 -3.04
C ARG A 575 -44.27 -9.42 -2.64
N SER A 576 -45.02 -8.52 -2.01
CA SER A 576 -46.34 -8.82 -1.40
C SER A 576 -47.56 -8.28 -2.14
N SER A 577 -47.43 -7.81 -3.38
CA SER A 577 -48.54 -7.22 -4.14
C SER A 577 -48.90 -7.94 -5.44
N VAL A 578 -49.03 -9.28 -5.44
CA VAL A 578 -49.76 -10.01 -6.49
C VAL A 578 -50.23 -11.35 -5.92
N VAL A 579 -51.54 -11.52 -5.64
CA VAL A 579 -52.35 -12.74 -5.90
C VAL A 579 -53.86 -12.36 -5.83
N PRO A 580 -54.74 -12.89 -6.71
CA PRO A 580 -56.16 -12.53 -6.82
C PRO A 580 -57.08 -13.31 -5.87
N ALA A 581 -58.29 -12.76 -5.67
CA ALA A 581 -59.35 -13.22 -4.77
C ALA A 581 -60.17 -14.42 -5.30
N GLN A 582 -60.65 -15.26 -4.38
CA GLN A 582 -62.01 -15.84 -4.32
C GLN A 582 -62.24 -16.60 -2.98
N PRO A 583 -63.50 -16.87 -2.55
CA PRO A 583 -63.98 -16.52 -1.22
C PRO A 583 -64.34 -17.74 -0.36
N GLU A 584 -64.17 -17.65 0.97
CA GLU A 584 -64.99 -18.44 1.92
C GLU A 584 -65.25 -17.67 3.21
N GLU A 585 -66.44 -17.96 3.74
CA GLU A 585 -67.23 -17.38 4.81
C GLU A 585 -66.82 -17.83 6.23
N GLU A 586 -67.34 -17.09 7.22
CA GLU A 586 -67.51 -17.45 8.64
C GLU A 586 -66.24 -17.61 9.51
N GLY A 587 -66.10 -17.00 10.70
CA GLY A 587 -67.00 -16.18 11.49
C GLY A 587 -66.29 -15.59 12.73
N GLU A 588 -66.90 -14.50 13.18
CA GLU A 588 -67.03 -13.97 14.56
C GLU A 588 -65.80 -13.57 15.41
N GLY A 589 -65.84 -12.30 15.85
CA GLY A 589 -64.94 -11.73 16.86
C GLY A 589 -64.94 -10.20 16.91
N SER A 590 -66.11 -9.59 17.12
CA SER A 590 -66.34 -8.16 17.25
C SER A 590 -65.61 -7.51 18.44
N GLY A 591 -65.00 -6.35 18.20
CA GLY A 591 -64.43 -5.44 19.20
C GLY A 591 -63.99 -4.12 18.56
N SER A 592 -64.98 -3.32 18.19
CA SER A 592 -64.96 -2.06 17.43
C SER A 592 -64.26 -0.90 18.15
N SER A 593 -63.39 -0.15 17.44
CA SER A 593 -63.57 1.24 16.96
C SER A 593 -63.38 2.32 18.04
N SER A 594 -62.67 3.44 17.81
CA SER A 594 -62.92 4.53 16.85
C SER A 594 -61.90 5.66 17.15
N THR A 595 -61.46 6.62 16.32
CA THR A 595 -61.50 6.95 14.88
C THR A 595 -60.68 8.26 14.70
N HIS A 596 -60.33 8.57 13.44
CA HIS A 596 -60.05 9.89 12.81
C HIS A 596 -58.57 10.36 12.81
N GLN A 597 -58.00 10.90 11.73
CA GLN A 597 -58.53 11.22 10.40
C GLN A 597 -57.40 11.35 9.36
N ASN A 598 -57.83 11.27 8.11
CA ASN A 598 -57.12 11.09 6.85
C ASN A 598 -56.51 12.41 6.29
N GLY A 599 -55.52 12.28 5.41
CA GLY A 599 -54.93 13.39 4.67
C GLY A 599 -53.85 12.93 3.69
N GLN A 600 -54.27 12.27 2.60
CA GLN A 600 -53.43 11.95 1.45
C GLN A 600 -53.02 13.22 0.68
N SER A 601 -51.73 13.36 0.36
CA SER A 601 -51.28 14.07 -0.84
C SER A 601 -50.08 13.34 -1.46
N LYS A 602 -50.30 12.79 -2.66
CA LYS A 602 -49.27 12.27 -3.57
C LYS A 602 -48.34 13.41 -4.02
N GLY A 603 -47.06 13.10 -4.21
CA GLY A 603 -46.13 13.96 -4.93
C GLY A 603 -44.70 13.46 -4.79
N GLY A 604 -44.14 12.93 -5.87
CA GLY A 604 -42.78 12.39 -5.93
C GLY A 604 -41.70 13.44 -5.65
N TYR A 605 -40.57 13.00 -5.13
CA TYR A 605 -39.39 13.84 -4.96
C TYR A 605 -38.19 13.22 -5.66
N GLY A 606 -37.79 13.87 -6.76
CA GLY A 606 -36.52 13.65 -7.44
C GLY A 606 -35.36 14.30 -6.67
N THR A 607 -34.29 13.53 -6.50
CA THR A 607 -32.95 13.79 -7.08
C THR A 607 -32.45 15.24 -7.25
N LEU A 608 -32.64 16.16 -6.29
CA LEU A 608 -31.96 17.47 -6.31
C LEU A 608 -31.42 17.96 -4.94
N SER A 609 -31.11 17.06 -3.99
CA SER A 609 -30.49 17.46 -2.71
C SER A 609 -28.96 17.32 -2.66
N SER A 610 -28.28 17.09 -3.78
CA SER A 610 -26.82 16.87 -3.82
C SER A 610 -25.99 18.10 -4.24
N VAL A 611 -26.58 19.28 -4.45
CA VAL A 611 -25.84 20.43 -5.04
C VAL A 611 -25.85 21.72 -4.18
N LEU A 612 -26.47 21.76 -2.99
CA LEU A 612 -26.41 22.94 -2.11
C LEU A 612 -26.18 22.57 -0.64
N PRO A 613 -24.95 22.65 -0.10
CA PRO A 613 -24.62 22.26 1.28
C PRO A 613 -24.92 23.34 2.34
N ALA A 614 -25.73 24.37 2.03
CA ALA A 614 -25.86 25.56 2.87
C ALA A 614 -27.21 25.73 3.61
N LEU A 615 -28.20 24.85 3.42
CA LEU A 615 -29.51 24.98 4.09
C LEU A 615 -29.94 23.66 4.75
N SER A 616 -29.24 23.29 5.83
CA SER A 616 -29.58 22.12 6.66
C SER A 616 -30.43 22.53 7.87
N LEU A 617 -31.72 22.16 7.87
CA LEU A 617 -32.64 22.20 9.02
C LEU A 617 -32.30 21.14 10.09
N SER A 618 -31.01 20.98 10.44
CA SER A 618 -30.54 19.93 11.34
C SER A 618 -30.64 20.27 12.83
N LYS A 619 -30.77 21.54 13.23
CA LYS A 619 -30.87 21.90 14.65
C LYS A 619 -32.23 21.56 15.27
N TYR A 620 -33.34 21.77 14.54
CA TYR A 620 -34.69 21.56 15.06
C TYR A 620 -35.03 20.06 15.19
N ALA A 621 -34.60 19.25 14.21
CA ALA A 621 -34.76 17.79 14.25
C ALA A 621 -33.91 17.15 15.37
N LYS A 622 -32.71 17.68 15.64
CA LYS A 622 -31.82 17.18 16.71
C LYS A 622 -32.31 17.57 18.11
N ALA A 623 -32.89 18.77 18.27
CA ALA A 623 -33.50 19.22 19.53
C ALA A 623 -34.74 18.40 19.91
N LYS A 624 -35.61 18.07 18.93
CA LYS A 624 -36.81 17.26 19.17
C LYS A 624 -36.49 15.78 19.46
N ARG A 625 -35.35 15.28 18.98
CA ARG A 625 -34.84 13.93 19.31
C ARG A 625 -34.22 13.88 20.70
N ALA A 626 -33.47 14.92 21.11
CA ALA A 626 -32.88 15.02 22.44
C ALA A 626 -33.92 15.01 23.56
N GLN A 627 -35.09 15.65 23.36
CA GLN A 627 -36.19 15.63 24.33
C GLN A 627 -36.84 14.24 24.54
N ARG A 628 -36.74 13.32 23.56
CA ARG A 628 -37.27 11.96 23.70
C ARG A 628 -36.35 11.00 24.45
N PHE A 629 -35.07 11.35 24.63
CA PHE A 629 -34.07 10.49 25.28
C PHE A 629 -33.76 10.89 26.74
N GLN A 630 -34.48 11.87 27.31
CA GLN A 630 -34.22 12.40 28.67
C GLN A 630 -35.04 11.75 29.79
N GLN A 631 -35.97 10.84 29.51
CA GLN A 631 -36.60 10.04 30.57
C GLN A 631 -35.77 8.79 30.80
N LEU A 632 -34.80 8.89 31.71
CA LEU A 632 -34.07 7.74 32.25
C LEU A 632 -35.01 6.95 33.19
N PRO A 633 -34.93 5.60 33.22
CA PRO A 633 -35.70 4.78 34.14
C PRO A 633 -35.44 5.12 35.61
N GLU A 634 -36.46 4.97 36.46
CA GLU A 634 -36.41 5.32 37.88
C GLU A 634 -35.26 4.59 38.59
N GLY A 635 -34.31 5.34 39.17
CA GLY A 635 -33.13 4.81 39.89
C GLY A 635 -31.78 4.97 39.18
N VAL A 636 -31.71 5.45 37.93
CA VAL A 636 -30.44 5.70 37.22
C VAL A 636 -30.07 7.18 37.27
N VAL A 637 -29.01 7.52 38.02
CA VAL A 637 -28.43 8.87 38.05
C VAL A 637 -27.35 8.98 36.96
N GLU A 638 -27.36 10.07 36.19
CA GLU A 638 -26.30 10.32 35.20
C GLU A 638 -24.94 10.45 35.89
N PRO A 639 -23.90 9.71 35.45
CA PRO A 639 -22.58 9.83 36.04
C PRO A 639 -21.98 11.21 35.73
N THR A 640 -21.46 11.87 36.78
CA THR A 640 -20.84 13.20 36.70
C THR A 640 -19.55 13.22 35.88
N GLU A 641 -18.85 12.09 35.80
CA GLU A 641 -17.64 11.93 34.99
C GLU A 641 -17.72 10.68 34.10
N TRP A 642 -17.20 10.81 32.89
CA TRP A 642 -17.15 9.70 31.95
C TRP A 642 -16.04 8.74 32.39
N ILE A 643 -16.27 7.43 32.34
CA ILE A 643 -15.28 6.39 32.70
C ILE A 643 -13.94 6.57 31.96
N LYS A 644 -13.96 7.11 30.73
CA LYS A 644 -12.76 7.46 29.94
C LYS A 644 -11.85 8.53 30.57
N ASN A 645 -12.35 9.30 31.53
CA ASN A 645 -11.64 10.40 32.18
C ASN A 645 -11.11 10.05 33.58
N ALA A 646 -11.39 8.86 34.11
CA ALA A 646 -11.06 8.45 35.48
C ALA A 646 -9.57 8.09 35.73
N GLY A 647 -8.71 8.20 34.71
CA GLY A 647 -7.27 7.89 34.81
C GLY A 647 -6.38 9.13 34.94
N GLU A 648 -5.11 8.93 35.31
CA GLU A 648 -4.11 10.00 35.49
C GLU A 648 -3.99 10.95 34.28
N LEU A 649 -3.89 12.26 34.52
CA LEU A 649 -3.83 13.30 33.48
C LEU A 649 -2.47 13.31 32.77
N LYS A 650 -2.32 12.46 31.75
CA LYS A 650 -1.17 12.46 30.84
C LYS A 650 -1.45 13.39 29.66
N VAL A 651 -1.16 14.69 29.83
CA VAL A 651 -1.23 15.68 28.74
C VAL A 651 0.14 15.82 28.11
N GLU A 652 0.21 15.70 26.78
CA GLU A 652 1.44 15.88 26.04
C GLU A 652 2.03 17.30 26.24
N PRO A 653 3.35 17.45 26.42
CA PRO A 653 4.00 18.76 26.55
C PRO A 653 3.69 19.72 25.39
N LYS A 654 3.44 19.18 24.19
CA LYS A 654 3.07 19.94 23.00
C LYS A 654 1.80 20.77 23.19
N VAL A 655 0.82 20.27 23.93
CA VAL A 655 -0.46 20.97 24.18
C VAL A 655 -0.24 22.19 25.08
N TRP A 656 0.61 22.05 26.09
CA TRP A 656 1.03 23.16 26.95
C TRP A 656 1.79 24.23 26.16
N LEU A 657 2.77 23.81 25.34
CA LEU A 657 3.54 24.70 24.49
C LEU A 657 2.68 25.43 23.44
N ALA A 658 1.61 24.81 22.94
CA ALA A 658 0.66 25.45 22.03
C ALA A 658 -0.15 26.55 22.72
N ASN A 659 -0.54 26.34 23.99
CA ASN A 659 -1.21 27.35 24.81
C ASN A 659 -0.27 28.52 25.10
N GLU A 660 0.96 28.23 25.53
CA GLU A 660 2.05 29.19 25.76
C GLU A 660 2.31 30.06 24.52
N ARG A 661 2.44 29.43 23.36
CA ARG A 661 2.65 30.11 22.07
C ARG A 661 1.54 31.09 21.74
N THR A 662 0.29 30.72 22.03
CA THR A 662 -0.86 31.59 21.77
C THR A 662 -0.81 32.81 22.69
N PHE A 663 -0.52 32.61 23.98
CA PHE A 663 -0.34 33.70 24.93
C PHE A 663 0.80 34.65 24.51
N LEU A 664 1.96 34.12 24.13
CA LEU A 664 3.09 34.93 23.67
C LEU A 664 2.76 35.78 22.44
N LYS A 665 1.94 35.26 21.51
CA LYS A 665 1.45 36.05 20.37
C LYS A 665 0.57 37.24 20.81
N TRP A 666 -0.31 37.04 21.80
CA TRP A 666 -1.13 38.13 22.35
C TRP A 666 -0.30 39.17 23.11
N GLN A 667 0.71 38.72 23.86
CA GLN A 667 1.66 39.63 24.52
C GLN A 667 2.48 40.44 23.51
N HIS A 668 2.91 39.80 22.42
CA HIS A 668 3.61 40.51 21.35
C HIS A 668 2.76 41.62 20.74
N ILE A 669 1.47 41.35 20.44
CA ILE A 669 0.53 42.37 19.95
C ILE A 669 0.33 43.49 20.98
N CYS A 670 0.18 43.15 22.26
CA CYS A 670 0.06 44.14 23.35
C CYS A 670 1.26 45.08 23.41
N ILE A 671 2.49 44.54 23.34
CA ILE A 671 3.73 45.32 23.38
C ILE A 671 3.85 46.22 22.15
N LEU A 672 3.56 45.71 20.94
CA LEU A 672 3.60 46.50 19.72
C LEU A 672 2.60 47.68 19.76
N GLN A 673 1.37 47.43 20.19
CA GLN A 673 0.35 48.48 20.30
C GLN A 673 0.68 49.47 21.43
N GLY A 674 1.25 49.00 22.54
CA GLY A 674 1.71 49.85 23.64
C GLY A 674 2.87 50.76 23.23
N ALA A 675 3.85 50.23 22.47
CA ALA A 675 4.95 51.02 21.94
C ALA A 675 4.46 52.09 20.94
N LEU A 676 3.51 51.74 20.07
CA LEU A 676 2.87 52.68 19.15
C LEU A 676 2.09 53.77 19.91
N ALA A 677 1.34 53.38 20.94
CA ALA A 677 0.60 54.31 21.78
C ALA A 677 1.53 55.33 22.47
N LEU A 678 2.63 54.84 23.04
CA LEU A 678 3.64 55.69 23.68
C LEU A 678 4.29 56.64 22.67
N ALA A 679 4.69 56.14 21.50
CA ALA A 679 5.29 56.95 20.44
C ALA A 679 4.35 58.08 19.97
N LEU A 680 3.06 57.77 19.76
CA LEU A 680 2.04 58.76 19.39
C LEU A 680 1.80 59.79 20.50
N TYR A 681 1.81 59.35 21.75
CA TYR A 681 1.65 60.23 22.90
C TYR A 681 2.85 61.17 23.07
N THR A 682 4.08 60.66 22.93
CA THR A 682 5.29 61.50 23.00
C THR A 682 5.42 62.46 21.82
N ALA A 683 4.99 62.04 20.63
CA ALA A 683 5.00 62.88 19.43
C ALA A 683 3.86 63.93 19.43
N ALA A 684 2.88 63.82 20.34
CA ALA A 684 1.71 64.68 20.35
C ALA A 684 2.04 66.14 20.71
N GLY A 685 2.99 66.41 21.60
CA GLY A 685 3.28 67.78 22.07
C GLY A 685 2.00 68.49 22.54
N GLU A 686 1.70 69.68 21.98
CA GLU A 686 0.46 70.45 22.24
C GLU A 686 -0.78 69.98 21.43
N ASN A 687 -0.64 68.99 20.52
CA ASN A 687 -1.76 68.52 19.70
C ASN A 687 -2.68 67.57 20.47
N THR A 688 -3.81 68.11 20.93
CA THR A 688 -4.89 67.36 21.61
C THR A 688 -5.36 66.12 20.85
N THR A 689 -5.34 66.15 19.51
CA THR A 689 -5.76 65.01 18.68
C THR A 689 -4.83 63.81 18.79
N ALA A 690 -3.51 64.04 18.81
CA ALA A 690 -2.54 62.94 18.89
C ALA A 690 -2.52 62.32 20.29
N ALA A 691 -2.76 63.13 21.34
CA ALA A 691 -2.94 62.64 22.70
C ALA A 691 -4.16 61.71 22.83
N VAL A 692 -5.30 62.06 22.21
CA VAL A 692 -6.51 61.20 22.20
C VAL A 692 -6.24 59.86 21.51
N PHE A 693 -5.52 59.86 20.38
CA PHE A 693 -5.15 58.60 19.72
C PHE A 693 -4.19 57.75 20.57
N GLY A 694 -3.23 58.35 21.26
CA GLY A 694 -2.37 57.64 22.22
C GLY A 694 -3.17 56.92 23.31
N VAL A 695 -4.21 57.56 23.86
CA VAL A 695 -5.11 56.95 24.84
C VAL A 695 -5.93 55.81 24.24
N VAL A 696 -6.46 55.96 23.02
CA VAL A 696 -7.22 54.91 22.33
C VAL A 696 -6.36 53.68 22.06
N TYR A 697 -5.13 53.85 21.54
CA TYR A 697 -4.21 52.74 21.30
C TYR A 697 -3.74 52.08 22.60
N THR A 698 -3.62 52.84 23.69
CA THR A 698 -3.35 52.29 25.03
C THR A 698 -4.50 51.37 25.48
N GLY A 699 -5.76 51.76 25.26
CA GLY A 699 -6.92 50.92 25.56
C GLY A 699 -6.94 49.60 24.76
N ILE A 700 -6.57 49.65 23.47
CA ILE A 700 -6.46 48.47 22.62
C ILE A 700 -5.35 47.53 23.12
N ALA A 701 -4.20 48.08 23.53
CA ALA A 701 -3.09 47.30 24.08
C ALA A 701 -3.49 46.59 25.38
N VAL A 702 -4.13 47.31 26.33
CA VAL A 702 -4.62 46.73 27.59
C VAL A 702 -5.63 45.61 27.34
N PHE A 703 -6.55 45.79 26.39
CA PHE A 703 -7.48 44.74 25.99
C PHE A 703 -6.76 43.51 25.44
N ALA A 704 -5.79 43.68 24.54
CA ALA A 704 -5.02 42.57 23.97
C ALA A 704 -4.28 41.75 25.05
N GLY A 705 -3.67 42.44 26.03
CA GLY A 705 -3.00 41.79 27.16
C GLY A 705 -3.97 41.03 28.07
N ALA A 706 -5.09 41.67 28.46
CA ALA A 706 -6.11 41.06 29.30
C ALA A 706 -6.79 39.86 28.63
N TRP A 707 -7.11 39.98 27.35
CA TRP A 707 -7.69 38.90 26.55
C TRP A 707 -6.72 37.71 26.41
N GLY A 708 -5.44 37.97 26.13
CA GLY A 708 -4.41 36.94 26.09
C GLY A 708 -4.32 36.14 27.40
N TYR A 709 -4.34 36.84 28.54
CA TYR A 709 -4.32 36.20 29.86
C TYR A 709 -5.60 35.40 30.17
N ALA A 710 -6.77 35.96 29.85
CA ALA A 710 -8.05 35.27 30.01
C ALA A 710 -8.09 33.97 29.18
N MET A 711 -7.65 34.03 27.91
CA MET A 711 -7.61 32.87 27.04
C MET A 711 -6.63 31.79 27.55
N LEU A 712 -5.47 32.19 28.07
CA LEU A 712 -4.51 31.26 28.69
C LEU A 712 -5.16 30.48 29.85
N ARG A 713 -5.94 31.17 30.70
CA ARG A 713 -6.66 30.56 31.84
C ARG A 713 -7.78 29.63 31.39
N VAL A 714 -8.61 30.06 30.43
CA VAL A 714 -9.73 29.27 29.90
C VAL A 714 -9.21 28.01 29.21
N ARG A 715 -8.19 28.13 28.35
CA ARG A 715 -7.56 26.98 27.68
C ARG A 715 -6.90 26.04 28.68
N ARG A 716 -6.24 26.55 29.71
CA ARG A 716 -5.68 25.72 30.79
C ARG A 716 -6.76 24.91 31.51
N SER A 717 -7.91 25.52 31.85
CA SER A 717 -9.03 24.81 32.47
C SER A 717 -9.55 23.70 31.56
N MET A 718 -9.75 24.01 30.27
CA MET A 718 -10.23 23.04 29.28
C MET A 718 -9.27 21.85 29.07
N ILE A 719 -7.95 22.08 29.14
CA ILE A 719 -6.92 21.03 29.07
C ILE A 719 -7.00 20.11 30.30
N ILE A 720 -7.18 20.68 31.49
CA ILE A 720 -7.28 19.92 32.74
C ILE A 720 -8.60 19.12 32.78
N GLU A 721 -9.70 19.71 32.30
CA GLU A 721 -11.04 19.10 32.26
C GLU A 721 -11.23 18.10 31.11
N ARG A 722 -10.25 17.93 30.21
CA ARG A 722 -10.33 17.10 28.99
C ARG A 722 -11.59 17.42 28.15
N SER A 723 -11.96 18.69 28.08
CA SER A 723 -13.18 19.09 27.38
C SER A 723 -12.97 18.94 25.87
N GLY A 724 -13.82 18.15 25.19
CA GLY A 724 -13.78 18.01 23.71
C GLY A 724 -14.32 19.22 22.95
N LYS A 725 -14.18 20.43 23.52
CA LYS A 725 -14.55 21.69 22.88
C LYS A 725 -13.37 22.23 22.08
N ASP A 726 -13.63 22.79 20.91
CA ASP A 726 -12.59 23.37 20.07
C ASP A 726 -11.91 24.54 20.78
N PHE A 727 -10.58 24.61 20.66
CA PHE A 727 -9.77 25.66 21.31
C PHE A 727 -9.86 27.02 20.61
N ASP A 728 -10.50 27.10 19.45
CA ASP A 728 -10.52 28.31 18.61
C ASP A 728 -11.57 29.32 19.06
N ASN A 729 -11.13 30.56 19.28
CA ASN A 729 -11.99 31.68 19.65
C ASN A 729 -11.70 32.89 18.75
N MET A 730 -12.59 33.12 17.77
CA MET A 730 -12.48 34.21 16.79
C MET A 730 -12.86 35.58 17.34
N VAL A 731 -13.40 35.68 18.57
CA VAL A 731 -13.94 36.95 19.10
C VAL A 731 -12.84 37.99 19.31
N GLY A 732 -11.71 37.61 19.91
CA GLY A 732 -10.61 38.53 20.21
C GLY A 732 -10.02 39.22 18.97
N PRO A 733 -9.59 38.46 17.94
CA PRO A 733 -9.05 39.06 16.72
C PRO A 733 -10.05 39.98 16.01
N ILE A 734 -11.35 39.64 16.01
CA ILE A 734 -12.40 40.47 15.41
C ILE A 734 -12.50 41.82 16.13
N ILE A 735 -12.51 41.82 17.47
CA ILE A 735 -12.60 43.05 18.28
C ILE A 735 -11.41 43.98 18.00
N ILE A 736 -10.18 43.44 18.00
CA ILE A 736 -8.98 44.25 17.72
C ILE A 736 -9.00 44.78 16.28
N SER A 737 -9.38 43.95 15.31
CA SER A 737 -9.43 44.36 13.89
C SER A 737 -10.42 45.50 13.68
N VAL A 738 -11.62 45.39 14.26
CA VAL A 738 -12.64 46.44 14.19
C VAL A 738 -12.16 47.72 14.90
N ALA A 739 -11.56 47.61 16.10
CA ALA A 739 -11.05 48.76 16.83
C ALA A 739 -9.94 49.51 16.04
N LEU A 740 -9.04 48.78 15.39
CA LEU A 740 -7.99 49.37 14.54
C LEU A 740 -8.56 50.05 13.30
N ILE A 741 -9.56 49.44 12.64
CA ILE A 741 -10.24 50.05 11.49
C ILE A 741 -10.91 51.36 11.89
N VAL A 742 -11.63 51.38 13.02
CA VAL A 742 -12.28 52.59 13.52
C VAL A 742 -11.25 53.67 13.85
N ALA A 743 -10.13 53.31 14.51
CA ALA A 743 -9.06 54.26 14.82
C ALA A 743 -8.42 54.86 13.55
N LEU A 744 -8.18 54.04 12.52
CA LEU A 744 -7.64 54.48 11.23
C LEU A 744 -8.61 55.41 10.49
N LEU A 745 -9.89 55.07 10.45
CA LEU A 745 -10.92 55.90 9.81
C LEU A 745 -11.07 57.24 10.55
N ALA A 746 -11.06 57.24 11.88
CA ALA A 746 -11.10 58.46 12.67
C ALA A 746 -9.87 59.35 12.39
N ASN A 747 -8.68 58.77 12.31
CA ASN A 747 -7.46 59.50 11.96
C ASN A 747 -7.56 60.10 10.54
N PHE A 748 -8.02 59.32 9.58
CA PHE A 748 -8.22 59.76 8.20
C PHE A 748 -9.21 60.93 8.10
N ILE A 749 -10.37 60.84 8.76
CA ILE A 749 -11.40 61.89 8.72
C ILE A 749 -10.87 63.19 9.34
N ILE A 750 -10.15 63.11 10.46
CA ILE A 750 -9.58 64.29 11.12
C ILE A 750 -8.50 64.93 10.26
N GLN A 751 -7.60 64.14 9.67
CA GLN A 751 -6.57 64.66 8.76
C GLN A 751 -7.18 65.24 7.47
N TYR A 752 -8.21 64.59 6.92
CA TYR A 752 -8.92 65.07 5.74
C TYR A 752 -9.61 66.41 6.01
N ARG A 753 -10.28 66.57 7.16
CA ARG A 753 -10.87 67.86 7.57
C ARG A 753 -9.81 68.94 7.75
N LYS A 754 -8.69 68.64 8.44
CA LYS A 754 -7.58 69.60 8.59
C LYS A 754 -6.97 70.01 7.25
N ALA A 755 -6.82 69.07 6.30
CA ALA A 755 -6.32 69.36 4.95
C ALA A 755 -7.33 70.18 4.12
N PHE A 756 -8.62 69.88 4.25
CA PHE A 756 -9.69 70.57 3.54
C PHE A 756 -9.91 72.00 4.06
N ASP A 757 -9.88 72.21 5.38
CA ASP A 757 -9.94 73.57 5.95
C ASP A 757 -8.70 74.41 5.59
N LYS A 758 -7.52 73.79 5.48
CA LYS A 758 -6.29 74.45 5.00
C LYS A 758 -6.39 74.85 3.53
N MET A 759 -7.03 74.04 2.68
CA MET A 759 -7.32 74.39 1.29
C MET A 759 -8.42 75.46 1.16
N ARG A 760 -9.43 75.45 2.02
CA ARG A 760 -10.52 76.44 2.01
C ARG A 760 -10.06 77.84 2.44
N ASN A 761 -9.05 77.93 3.30
CA ASN A 761 -8.46 79.19 3.75
C ASN A 761 -7.34 79.73 2.84
N HIS A 762 -7.20 79.22 1.61
CA HIS A 762 -6.22 79.69 0.63
C HIS A 762 -6.89 80.06 -0.70
N HIS A 763 -7.43 81.29 -0.77
CA HIS A 763 -7.60 82.11 -1.98
C HIS A 763 -7.73 83.60 -1.58
N PRO A 764 -7.36 84.57 -2.45
CA PRO A 764 -6.31 85.54 -2.16
C PRO A 764 -6.82 86.98 -2.07
N ASP A 765 -6.28 87.79 -1.16
CA ASP A 765 -6.34 89.25 -1.27
C ASP A 765 -4.97 89.81 -1.63
N ALA A 766 -4.99 90.60 -2.71
CA ALA A 766 -3.86 91.29 -3.28
C ALA A 766 -3.47 92.51 -2.42
N GLY A 767 -2.16 92.71 -2.25
CA GLY A 767 -1.59 93.90 -1.62
C GLY A 767 -0.08 93.98 -1.76
N VAL A 768 0.36 94.53 -2.89
CA VAL A 768 1.61 95.27 -3.21
C VAL A 768 2.92 94.89 -2.48
N PRO A 769 4.03 94.60 -3.21
CA PRO A 769 5.34 94.35 -2.62
C PRO A 769 6.07 95.65 -2.28
N GLU A 770 6.42 95.84 -1.00
CA GLU A 770 7.35 96.89 -0.59
C GLU A 770 8.76 96.32 -0.43
N TYR A 771 9.66 96.85 -1.25
CA TYR A 771 11.09 96.59 -1.26
C TYR A 771 11.73 97.27 -0.03
N HIS A 772 12.44 96.53 0.83
CA HIS A 772 13.53 97.13 1.60
C HIS A 772 14.70 96.17 1.81
N MET A 773 15.89 96.74 1.60
CA MET A 773 17.20 96.12 1.47
C MET A 773 17.84 95.63 2.77
N ILE A 774 18.53 94.49 2.66
CA ILE A 774 19.94 94.18 3.02
C ILE A 774 20.55 94.89 4.26
N TYR A 775 21.01 94.11 5.26
CA TYR A 775 22.43 93.82 5.58
C TYR A 775 22.61 93.14 6.95
N ASP A 776 23.46 92.11 6.95
CA ASP A 776 24.44 91.67 7.95
C ASP A 776 24.02 91.37 9.41
N GLU A 777 24.31 90.15 9.88
CA GLU A 777 25.63 89.82 10.47
C GLU A 777 25.83 88.29 10.66
N LEU A 778 26.83 87.76 9.94
CA LEU A 778 27.87 86.79 10.35
C LEU A 778 27.44 85.43 10.96
N ARG A 779 27.76 84.26 10.38
CA ARG A 779 28.85 83.86 9.47
C ARG A 779 28.54 82.53 8.81
#